data_AF-A0A2G6TF42-F1
#
_entry.id   AF-A0A2G6TF42-F1
#
_cell.length_a   1.000
_cell.length_b   1.000
_cell.length_c   1.000
_cell.angle_alpha   90.00
_cell.angle_beta   90.00
_cell.angle_gamma   90.00
#
_symmetry.space_group_name_H-M   'P 1'
#
loop_
_entity.id
_entity.type
_entity.pdbx_description
1 polymer ?
#
loop_
_entity_poly.entity_id
_entity_poly.type
_entity_poly.pdbx_seq_one_letter_code
_entity_poly.pdbx_strand_id
1 'polypeptide(L)'
;MKTKLLLLLLLANFSIFAQTNLVPNGSFEDWSSSSQPDNWNRFLSGYVSQSSTAQNGGSSTNMMIASGTFNYINTDYFAVEAGKKYRVTMYHKVVKGTFSSVDFSVYHKPGTFKEEIIKKSDITFSTTEWRKIEFEYTSTASENIEVDIWTNGSLDSEILVDNVSVVDVAEAPSQYTMIPDANFEKKLIDLGIDSGAIDGKVLTSKINTLQSLNISNSSISDLSGIEDFSALYSLYCNNNNLTSLDLSKNLLLLNIDCSHNLLTSLTINKAGSNLNAAVNKLENVDFSQNTSLNFLDLTSNLLTTLDISQNESLGTLQLSYNKLTSLNLSKNKVLGYLKCSGNQLSTIDLSNNTTLEYLFITTNLLTTLDLSKNTKLRFVDCSSNQLTNLKIPSGASLQNLNCAYNKLTSLDLSANTGLTELEFQSNLIETVNVAASINLDFFNGSYNQLKTLDVSKNANLTYFNCTGNKLLSELNLKNGNNTKIKDTDFSIQNTPSLYCLMVDDIAYSNANWSTNIDLYTTFTDAPCAPAKYTLIPDLSFEKCLIAKGIDAVEDGKVLTSKIAIVKVLDLSDYFSNIKITDLTGIEDFTALEELKLPYTFDNNGPLKNIDISHNLALKKLDCTQTRLTTLDVSNNLALTELNLYENNLTTLDVTKNLALETLNCSMNRLTSINVSNNPALKKLLCSGSNTEGIGNIQQGLLTSIDLTQNTALEYLDISNNNKIIGLDLSKNTKLTILLINNNNLNSVYFPENKLLKALSCEYNNLTTLDISLYPNLEILNCGYNKLTALNLTQHPNFKNLTCPVNEITTLDLSNNPQLEILYASNNKLTALDLSKNPKLFQIICSANNLTELNLKNGGNTKLDSYYFNSFAGNPNLFCITVDDVEYANKNWIKYKDLVASYNTECGFSLPSKNFAVETKGESCVGENNGEISITATAEFPYVASVNGKASTFTNNSLKVNNLAPGTYAVIVTIPGEVYEQTFNLTIAKAVTITGKSSISSKKVDVEITQGTAPFTVFVDGTQQFQTNDAAFSLNVDKNALVEVVTAKACEGVFAKKVSVSNFESQILSAYPNPTSGSFEIQIPTNKKEVKIELYNFGGQLISGKTYTIENGKALLNLENQASGIYAVKVYLETPEYLKIIKK
;
A
#
# COMPACT_ATOMS: atom_id res chain seq x y z
N MET A 1 33.81 -49.71 -26.37
CA MET A 1 34.90 -50.64 -25.95
C MET A 1 36.26 -49.98 -25.75
N LYS A 2 36.52 -48.72 -26.14
CA LYS A 2 37.83 -48.05 -25.93
C LYS A 2 37.96 -47.27 -24.61
N THR A 3 36.90 -47.11 -23.82
CA THR A 3 36.94 -46.38 -22.53
C THR A 3 37.15 -47.26 -21.29
N LYS A 4 37.03 -48.60 -21.40
CA LYS A 4 37.25 -49.51 -20.26
C LYS A 4 38.71 -49.91 -20.05
N LEU A 5 39.59 -49.71 -21.03
CA LEU A 5 41.01 -50.06 -20.89
C LEU A 5 41.86 -48.92 -20.32
N LEU A 6 41.41 -47.66 -20.47
CA LEU A 6 42.15 -46.50 -19.95
C LEU A 6 41.93 -46.29 -18.44
N LEU A 7 40.81 -46.78 -17.88
CA LEU A 7 40.51 -46.64 -16.45
C LEU A 7 41.20 -47.71 -15.57
N LEU A 8 41.62 -48.85 -16.16
CA LEU A 8 42.36 -49.89 -15.41
C LEU A 8 43.85 -49.54 -15.23
N LEU A 9 44.39 -48.62 -16.03
CA LEU A 9 45.80 -48.19 -15.96
C LEU A 9 46.05 -47.05 -14.95
N LEU A 10 45.00 -46.45 -14.37
CA LEU A 10 45.11 -45.38 -13.37
C LEU A 10 45.02 -45.86 -11.91
N LEU A 11 44.84 -47.17 -11.67
CA LEU A 11 44.73 -47.76 -10.32
C LEU A 11 45.91 -48.66 -9.93
N ALA A 12 46.96 -48.74 -10.75
CA ALA A 12 48.17 -49.49 -10.43
C ALA A 12 49.34 -48.52 -10.17
N ASN A 13 49.46 -48.05 -8.93
CA ASN A 13 50.69 -47.40 -8.46
C ASN A 13 51.79 -48.45 -8.30
N PHE A 14 52.62 -48.65 -9.33
CA PHE A 14 53.95 -49.23 -9.15
C PHE A 14 54.95 -48.10 -9.00
N SER A 15 55.41 -47.87 -7.77
CA SER A 15 56.59 -47.03 -7.52
C SER A 15 57.83 -47.92 -7.55
N ILE A 16 58.77 -47.65 -8.45
CA ILE A 16 60.08 -48.30 -8.49
C ILE A 16 61.11 -47.26 -8.03
N PHE A 17 61.85 -47.54 -6.95
CA PHE A 17 62.94 -46.69 -6.45
C PHE A 17 64.21 -47.54 -6.24
N ALA A 18 65.39 -46.96 -6.56
CA ALA A 18 66.67 -47.66 -6.66
C ALA A 18 67.54 -47.53 -5.38
N GLN A 19 68.14 -48.64 -4.93
CA GLN A 19 69.09 -48.70 -3.81
C GLN A 19 70.52 -48.28 -4.23
N THR A 20 71.28 -47.65 -3.34
CA THR A 20 72.67 -47.20 -3.61
C THR A 20 73.66 -48.37 -3.45
N ASN A 21 74.41 -48.70 -4.50
CA ASN A 21 75.45 -49.75 -4.48
C ASN A 21 76.84 -49.14 -4.20
N LEU A 22 77.48 -49.61 -3.13
CA LEU A 22 78.74 -49.07 -2.61
C LEU A 22 79.97 -49.53 -3.40
N VAL A 23 79.88 -50.66 -4.09
CA VAL A 23 80.87 -51.10 -5.09
C VAL A 23 80.11 -51.33 -6.40
N PRO A 24 79.96 -50.30 -7.25
CA PRO A 24 79.22 -50.46 -8.49
C PRO A 24 80.04 -51.29 -9.49
N ASN A 25 79.37 -52.21 -10.19
CA ASN A 25 80.00 -52.99 -11.26
C ASN A 25 80.52 -52.14 -12.43
N GLY A 26 80.16 -50.86 -12.49
CA GLY A 26 80.54 -49.95 -13.57
C GLY A 26 82.05 -49.91 -13.85
N SER A 27 82.89 -50.13 -12.84
CA SER A 27 84.34 -50.26 -13.01
C SER A 27 84.76 -51.45 -13.87
N PHE A 28 83.92 -52.47 -14.05
CA PHE A 28 84.19 -53.64 -14.90
C PHE A 28 83.68 -53.46 -16.35
N GLU A 29 82.81 -52.46 -16.55
CA GLU A 29 82.15 -52.19 -17.84
C GLU A 29 82.99 -51.33 -18.79
N ASP A 30 83.74 -50.35 -18.28
CA ASP A 30 84.58 -49.43 -19.06
C ASP A 30 85.85 -49.09 -18.26
N TRP A 31 87.05 -49.50 -18.72
CA TRP A 31 88.31 -49.28 -18.00
C TRP A 31 89.18 -48.30 -18.78
N SER A 32 89.77 -47.34 -18.09
CA SER A 32 90.75 -46.42 -18.69
C SER A 32 92.13 -47.05 -18.90
N SER A 33 92.44 -48.14 -18.19
CA SER A 33 93.73 -48.86 -18.21
C SER A 33 93.65 -50.19 -18.97
N SER A 34 94.69 -50.50 -19.77
CA SER A 34 94.79 -51.79 -20.47
C SER A 34 95.23 -52.95 -19.56
N SER A 35 95.41 -52.71 -18.26
CA SER A 35 96.05 -53.67 -17.36
C SER A 35 95.24 -54.05 -16.11
N GLN A 36 94.25 -53.26 -15.70
CA GLN A 36 93.32 -53.56 -14.60
C GLN A 36 92.07 -52.65 -14.66
N PRO A 37 90.94 -53.01 -14.02
CA PRO A 37 89.75 -52.16 -13.91
C PRO A 37 89.99 -50.88 -13.09
N ASP A 38 89.26 -49.80 -13.40
CA ASP A 38 89.39 -48.53 -12.69
C ASP A 38 88.94 -48.67 -11.21
N ASN A 39 89.74 -48.17 -10.26
CA ASN A 39 89.59 -48.36 -8.80
C ASN A 39 89.73 -49.80 -8.31
N TRP A 40 90.36 -50.67 -9.10
CA TRP A 40 90.80 -52.00 -8.70
C TRP A 40 92.30 -52.13 -8.86
N ASN A 41 92.96 -52.80 -7.93
CA ASN A 41 94.40 -53.02 -7.91
C ASN A 41 94.72 -54.50 -8.19
N ARG A 42 95.86 -54.77 -8.85
CA ARG A 42 96.34 -56.15 -9.16
C ARG A 42 97.80 -56.38 -8.76
N PHE A 43 98.20 -57.64 -8.61
CA PHE A 43 99.60 -58.03 -8.31
C PHE A 43 100.20 -59.03 -9.33
N LEU A 44 101.53 -59.08 -9.40
CA LEU A 44 102.40 -59.60 -10.50
C LEU A 44 102.29 -61.10 -10.88
N SER A 45 101.27 -61.85 -10.46
CA SER A 45 101.15 -63.30 -10.71
C SER A 45 100.24 -63.67 -11.90
N GLY A 46 99.50 -62.72 -12.50
CA GLY A 46 98.62 -62.98 -13.64
C GLY A 46 98.33 -61.77 -14.53
N TYR A 47 97.62 -61.99 -15.64
CA TYR A 47 97.14 -60.93 -16.54
C TYR A 47 95.65 -60.68 -16.34
N VAL A 48 95.23 -59.42 -16.38
CA VAL A 48 93.82 -59.02 -16.32
C VAL A 48 93.52 -58.24 -17.59
N SER A 49 92.41 -58.57 -18.25
CA SER A 49 91.97 -57.92 -19.48
C SER A 49 90.45 -57.83 -19.52
N GLN A 50 89.91 -56.88 -20.26
CA GLN A 50 88.47 -56.76 -20.43
C GLN A 50 87.93 -57.82 -21.39
N SER A 51 86.71 -58.30 -21.15
CA SER A 51 85.99 -59.24 -22.01
C SER A 51 84.61 -58.69 -22.34
N SER A 52 84.21 -58.75 -23.61
CA SER A 52 82.86 -58.38 -24.04
C SER A 52 81.79 -59.39 -23.64
N THR A 53 82.17 -60.54 -23.09
CA THR A 53 81.22 -61.49 -22.50
C THR A 53 80.96 -61.08 -21.05
N ALA A 54 79.75 -60.61 -20.74
CA ALA A 54 79.36 -60.10 -19.42
C ALA A 54 78.12 -60.81 -18.87
N GLN A 55 77.96 -60.81 -17.55
CA GLN A 55 76.77 -61.26 -16.84
C GLN A 55 75.75 -60.14 -16.69
N ASN A 56 76.25 -58.92 -16.49
CA ASN A 56 75.44 -57.71 -16.40
C ASN A 56 76.21 -56.60 -17.10
N GLY A 57 75.53 -55.67 -17.77
CA GLY A 57 76.21 -54.62 -18.54
C GLY A 57 76.84 -55.11 -19.85
N GLY A 58 77.84 -54.37 -20.34
CA GLY A 58 78.48 -54.54 -21.64
C GLY A 58 79.86 -55.22 -21.61
N SER A 59 80.52 -55.35 -20.45
CA SER A 59 81.84 -56.00 -20.34
C SER A 59 82.13 -56.53 -18.94
N SER A 60 83.00 -57.54 -18.86
CA SER A 60 83.47 -58.13 -17.61
C SER A 60 84.99 -58.19 -17.51
N THR A 61 85.49 -58.56 -16.33
CA THR A 61 86.92 -58.70 -16.04
C THR A 61 87.38 -60.13 -16.31
N ASN A 62 88.21 -60.36 -17.33
CA ASN A 62 88.91 -61.63 -17.53
C ASN A 62 90.22 -61.66 -16.73
N MET A 63 90.40 -62.70 -15.93
CA MET A 63 91.57 -62.94 -15.10
C MET A 63 92.28 -64.22 -15.55
N MET A 64 93.50 -64.07 -16.08
CA MET A 64 94.37 -65.18 -16.52
C MET A 64 95.52 -65.44 -15.53
N ILE A 65 95.74 -66.69 -15.15
CA ILE A 65 96.91 -67.10 -14.35
C ILE A 65 98.11 -67.25 -15.28
N ALA A 66 99.07 -66.32 -15.20
CA ALA A 66 100.18 -66.23 -16.16
C ALA A 66 101.54 -66.65 -15.58
N SER A 67 101.65 -66.75 -14.26
CA SER A 67 102.78 -67.36 -13.56
C SER A 67 102.35 -67.85 -12.17
N GLY A 68 102.92 -68.94 -11.67
CA GLY A 68 102.50 -69.53 -10.39
C GLY A 68 101.13 -70.23 -10.47
N THR A 69 100.32 -70.14 -9.42
CA THR A 69 99.06 -70.91 -9.29
C THR A 69 97.83 -70.05 -8.99
N PHE A 70 97.92 -68.72 -9.10
CA PHE A 70 96.76 -67.84 -8.86
C PHE A 70 96.87 -66.49 -9.57
N ASN A 71 95.72 -65.82 -9.74
CA ASN A 71 95.61 -64.41 -10.10
C ASN A 71 94.71 -63.69 -9.07
N TYR A 72 94.90 -62.38 -8.91
CA TYR A 72 94.34 -61.64 -7.79
C TYR A 72 94.07 -60.17 -8.15
N ILE A 73 92.90 -59.68 -7.75
CA ILE A 73 92.53 -58.26 -7.76
C ILE A 73 91.72 -57.88 -6.50
N ASN A 74 91.78 -56.60 -6.12
CA ASN A 74 90.98 -56.04 -5.02
C ASN A 74 90.48 -54.63 -5.33
N THR A 75 89.37 -54.22 -4.73
CA THR A 75 88.84 -52.85 -4.85
C THR A 75 89.71 -51.86 -4.09
N ASP A 76 89.58 -50.58 -4.42
CA ASP A 76 89.92 -49.52 -3.47
C ASP A 76 89.00 -49.59 -2.22
N TYR A 77 89.45 -48.94 -1.14
CA TYR A 77 88.71 -48.92 0.12
C TYR A 77 87.42 -48.10 0.04
N PHE A 78 86.33 -48.63 0.57
CA PHE A 78 85.04 -47.95 0.70
C PHE A 78 84.46 -48.07 2.11
N ALA A 79 83.65 -47.09 2.51
CA ALA A 79 83.16 -46.97 3.88
C ALA A 79 81.92 -47.84 4.14
N VAL A 80 81.88 -48.46 5.31
CA VAL A 80 80.70 -49.12 5.89
C VAL A 80 80.41 -48.59 7.29
N GLU A 81 79.15 -48.69 7.73
CA GLU A 81 78.71 -48.17 9.04
C GLU A 81 78.39 -49.30 10.02
N ALA A 82 78.74 -49.12 11.29
CA ALA A 82 78.48 -50.07 12.37
C ALA A 82 76.99 -50.43 12.48
N GLY A 83 76.70 -51.72 12.67
CA GLY A 83 75.36 -52.25 12.87
C GLY A 83 74.54 -52.45 11.59
N LYS A 84 74.98 -51.91 10.45
CA LYS A 84 74.31 -52.11 9.17
C LYS A 84 74.68 -53.46 8.55
N LYS A 85 73.71 -54.05 7.85
CA LYS A 85 73.88 -55.31 7.14
C LYS A 85 73.93 -55.05 5.64
N TYR A 86 75.02 -55.49 5.04
CA TYR A 86 75.30 -55.34 3.63
C TYR A 86 75.21 -56.70 2.94
N ARG A 87 74.59 -56.73 1.76
CA ARG A 87 74.62 -57.88 0.85
C ARG A 87 75.75 -57.68 -0.15
N VAL A 88 76.69 -58.61 -0.18
CA VAL A 88 77.88 -58.60 -1.05
C VAL A 88 77.74 -59.71 -2.09
N THR A 89 77.89 -59.37 -3.36
CA THR A 89 77.59 -60.27 -4.48
C THR A 89 78.62 -60.13 -5.58
N MET A 90 79.01 -61.24 -6.22
CA MET A 90 79.73 -61.27 -7.50
C MET A 90 79.31 -62.47 -8.35
N TYR A 91 79.67 -62.45 -9.63
CA TYR A 91 79.48 -63.55 -10.56
C TYR A 91 80.80 -63.94 -11.24
N HIS A 92 81.02 -65.22 -11.52
CA HIS A 92 82.19 -65.70 -12.25
C HIS A 92 81.85 -66.80 -13.26
N LYS A 93 82.66 -66.93 -14.32
CA LYS A 93 82.50 -67.93 -15.38
C LYS A 93 83.84 -68.28 -16.03
N VAL A 94 84.19 -69.56 -16.09
CA VAL A 94 85.48 -70.00 -16.63
C VAL A 94 85.50 -69.88 -18.16
N VAL A 95 86.57 -69.33 -18.71
CA VAL A 95 86.79 -69.30 -20.16
C VAL A 95 87.53 -70.57 -20.59
N LYS A 96 88.66 -70.85 -19.96
CA LYS A 96 89.47 -72.05 -20.21
C LYS A 96 90.38 -72.39 -19.02
N GLY A 97 90.95 -73.58 -19.05
CA GLY A 97 91.86 -74.08 -18.02
C GLY A 97 91.13 -74.67 -16.82
N THR A 98 91.86 -74.90 -15.72
CA THR A 98 91.32 -75.53 -14.51
C THR A 98 91.62 -74.69 -13.28
N PHE A 99 90.54 -74.37 -12.55
CA PHE A 99 90.59 -73.65 -11.28
C PHE A 99 90.32 -74.61 -10.13
N SER A 100 90.95 -74.32 -9.00
CA SER A 100 90.79 -75.00 -7.72
C SER A 100 89.87 -74.23 -6.78
N SER A 101 89.91 -72.89 -6.79
CA SER A 101 88.94 -72.03 -6.12
C SER A 101 88.86 -70.64 -6.76
N VAL A 102 87.69 -70.02 -6.64
CA VAL A 102 87.51 -68.56 -6.72
C VAL A 102 87.07 -68.11 -5.35
N ASP A 103 87.91 -67.29 -4.71
CA ASP A 103 87.67 -66.81 -3.37
C ASP A 103 87.26 -65.35 -3.39
N PHE A 104 86.07 -65.07 -2.86
CA PHE A 104 85.52 -63.72 -2.77
C PHE A 104 85.43 -63.31 -1.31
N SER A 105 86.15 -62.26 -0.96
CA SER A 105 86.41 -61.95 0.45
C SER A 105 86.33 -60.46 0.73
N VAL A 106 85.99 -60.13 1.97
CA VAL A 106 86.00 -58.76 2.48
C VAL A 106 87.13 -58.64 3.48
N TYR A 107 87.89 -57.55 3.38
CA TYR A 107 89.04 -57.28 4.23
C TYR A 107 88.92 -55.93 4.94
N HIS A 108 89.50 -55.84 6.14
CA HIS A 108 89.72 -54.57 6.81
C HIS A 108 90.80 -53.77 6.07
N LYS A 109 90.75 -52.44 6.11
CA LYS A 109 91.86 -51.60 5.65
C LYS A 109 93.10 -51.83 6.54
N PRO A 110 94.23 -52.33 5.99
CA PRO A 110 95.40 -52.63 6.80
C PRO A 110 96.10 -51.35 7.30
N GLY A 111 96.60 -51.42 8.53
CA GLY A 111 97.62 -50.49 9.05
C GLY A 111 99.07 -50.94 8.73
N THR A 112 99.32 -52.25 8.67
CA THR A 112 100.63 -52.85 8.32
C THR A 112 100.57 -54.24 7.67
N PHE A 113 99.55 -55.07 7.92
CA PHE A 113 99.25 -56.33 7.19
C PHE A 113 97.74 -56.48 7.01
N LYS A 114 97.29 -57.12 5.91
CA LYS A 114 95.87 -57.27 5.51
C LYS A 114 95.18 -58.41 6.29
N GLU A 115 94.03 -58.12 6.90
CA GLU A 115 93.26 -59.04 7.77
C GLU A 115 91.85 -59.32 7.20
N GLU A 116 91.51 -60.60 7.04
CA GLU A 116 90.28 -61.07 6.38
C GLU A 116 89.08 -61.02 7.34
N ILE A 117 88.01 -60.34 6.93
CA ILE A 117 86.75 -60.29 7.69
C ILE A 117 85.93 -61.54 7.43
N ILE A 118 85.66 -61.79 6.15
CA ILE A 118 84.87 -62.93 5.70
C ILE A 118 85.28 -63.31 4.29
N LYS A 119 85.42 -64.61 4.05
CA LYS A 119 85.73 -65.18 2.74
C LYS A 119 84.72 -66.24 2.36
N LYS A 120 84.29 -66.19 1.11
CA LYS A 120 83.46 -67.21 0.48
C LYS A 120 84.16 -67.74 -0.76
N SER A 121 84.58 -69.00 -0.67
CA SER A 121 85.17 -69.75 -1.78
C SER A 121 84.11 -70.51 -2.57
N ASP A 122 84.18 -70.43 -3.90
CA ASP A 122 83.51 -71.35 -4.81
C ASP A 122 84.55 -72.23 -5.49
N ILE A 123 84.40 -73.54 -5.36
CA ILE A 123 85.27 -74.56 -5.98
C ILE A 123 84.58 -75.24 -7.17
N THR A 124 83.41 -74.74 -7.56
CA THR A 124 82.61 -75.28 -8.66
C THR A 124 82.61 -74.32 -9.83
N PHE A 125 82.92 -74.82 -11.03
CA PHE A 125 83.19 -73.99 -12.20
C PHE A 125 82.31 -74.35 -13.38
N SER A 126 81.96 -73.35 -14.17
CA SER A 126 81.17 -73.53 -15.40
C SER A 126 81.78 -72.69 -16.51
N THR A 127 81.86 -73.28 -17.71
CA THR A 127 82.28 -72.56 -18.92
C THR A 127 81.12 -72.01 -19.73
N THR A 128 79.88 -72.37 -19.40
CA THR A 128 78.67 -71.96 -20.13
C THR A 128 77.77 -71.02 -19.34
N GLU A 129 77.72 -71.16 -18.02
CA GLU A 129 76.84 -70.40 -17.13
C GLU A 129 77.65 -69.54 -16.16
N TRP A 130 77.12 -68.35 -15.85
CA TRP A 130 77.68 -67.51 -14.79
C TRP A 130 77.23 -67.99 -13.42
N ARG A 131 78.18 -68.11 -12.51
CA ARG A 131 77.95 -68.60 -11.15
C ARG A 131 78.03 -67.45 -10.17
N LYS A 132 77.07 -67.38 -9.25
CA LYS A 132 76.95 -66.33 -8.24
C LYS A 132 77.64 -66.73 -6.95
N ILE A 133 78.43 -65.82 -6.39
CA ILE A 133 78.85 -65.86 -5.00
C ILE A 133 78.16 -64.69 -4.29
N GLU A 134 77.37 -64.99 -3.25
CA GLU A 134 76.67 -63.97 -2.47
C GLU A 134 76.68 -64.35 -0.99
N PHE A 135 76.85 -63.34 -0.14
CA PHE A 135 76.70 -63.45 1.31
C PHE A 135 76.33 -62.10 1.93
N GLU A 136 75.84 -62.14 3.16
CA GLU A 136 75.54 -60.93 3.93
C GLU A 136 76.63 -60.72 4.98
N TYR A 137 77.13 -59.48 5.06
CA TYR A 137 78.10 -59.00 6.02
C TYR A 137 77.44 -57.93 6.89
N THR A 138 77.38 -58.14 8.20
CA THR A 138 76.94 -57.09 9.14
C THR A 138 78.17 -56.43 9.73
N SER A 139 78.34 -55.13 9.47
CA SER A 139 79.50 -54.40 9.96
C SER A 139 79.41 -54.24 11.46
N THR A 140 80.47 -54.62 12.18
CA THR A 140 80.51 -54.48 13.65
C THR A 140 81.06 -53.12 14.08
N ALA A 141 81.76 -52.42 13.18
CA ALA A 141 82.28 -51.07 13.37
C ALA A 141 82.07 -50.22 12.09
N SER A 142 82.13 -48.90 12.24
CA SER A 142 82.17 -47.99 11.08
C SER A 142 83.63 -47.84 10.64
N GLU A 143 83.96 -48.40 9.48
CA GLU A 143 85.34 -48.48 8.99
C GLU A 143 85.38 -48.54 7.45
N ASN A 144 86.58 -48.41 6.90
CA ASN A 144 86.80 -48.63 5.47
C ASN A 144 87.23 -50.07 5.24
N ILE A 145 86.52 -50.74 4.34
CA ILE A 145 86.78 -52.13 3.94
C ILE A 145 87.11 -52.17 2.45
N GLU A 146 87.62 -53.30 1.99
CA GLU A 146 87.79 -53.60 0.58
C GLU A 146 87.31 -55.01 0.27
N VAL A 147 87.10 -55.27 -1.02
CA VAL A 147 86.67 -56.57 -1.52
C VAL A 147 87.73 -57.14 -2.43
N ASP A 148 88.03 -58.42 -2.21
CA ASP A 148 89.11 -59.16 -2.84
C ASP A 148 88.59 -60.34 -3.62
N ILE A 149 89.17 -60.54 -4.80
CA ILE A 149 88.87 -61.66 -5.70
C ILE A 149 90.17 -62.39 -6.01
N TRP A 150 90.28 -63.62 -5.52
CA TRP A 150 91.38 -64.52 -5.80
C TRP A 150 90.92 -65.65 -6.69
N THR A 151 91.66 -65.93 -7.77
CA THR A 151 91.39 -67.07 -8.65
C THR A 151 92.59 -68.00 -8.61
N ASN A 152 92.42 -69.19 -8.03
CA ASN A 152 93.50 -70.16 -7.83
C ASN A 152 93.35 -71.32 -8.81
N GLY A 153 94.38 -71.66 -9.58
CA GLY A 153 94.29 -72.64 -10.66
C GLY A 153 95.63 -72.97 -11.30
N SER A 154 95.58 -73.74 -12.39
CA SER A 154 96.77 -74.07 -13.18
C SER A 154 97.17 -72.92 -14.11
N LEU A 155 98.45 -72.90 -14.52
CA LEU A 155 98.99 -71.92 -15.46
C LEU A 155 98.16 -71.87 -16.76
N ASP A 156 97.98 -70.67 -17.32
CA ASP A 156 97.17 -70.32 -18.50
C ASP A 156 95.65 -70.50 -18.36
N SER A 157 95.15 -70.70 -17.14
CA SER A 157 93.70 -70.73 -16.87
C SER A 157 93.11 -69.32 -16.85
N GLU A 158 91.94 -69.13 -17.48
CA GLU A 158 91.23 -67.86 -17.65
C GLU A 158 89.80 -67.94 -17.13
N ILE A 159 89.39 -66.93 -16.35
CA ILE A 159 88.04 -66.83 -15.78
C ILE A 159 87.53 -65.39 -15.83
N LEU A 160 86.25 -65.23 -16.19
CA LEU A 160 85.56 -63.95 -16.18
C LEU A 160 84.93 -63.72 -14.81
N VAL A 161 84.97 -62.47 -14.36
CA VAL A 161 84.34 -62.01 -13.11
C VAL A 161 83.57 -60.73 -13.38
N ASP A 162 82.34 -60.67 -12.85
CA ASP A 162 81.38 -59.63 -13.17
C ASP A 162 80.31 -59.40 -12.10
N ASN A 163 79.58 -58.28 -12.20
CA ASN A 163 78.49 -57.84 -11.35
C ASN A 163 78.80 -57.86 -9.85
N VAL A 164 79.95 -57.28 -9.49
CA VAL A 164 80.35 -57.08 -8.09
C VAL A 164 79.48 -55.98 -7.47
N SER A 165 78.87 -56.23 -6.32
CA SER A 165 78.01 -55.25 -5.63
C SER A 165 78.00 -55.42 -4.11
N VAL A 166 77.81 -54.30 -3.41
CA VAL A 166 77.65 -54.23 -1.95
C VAL A 166 76.51 -53.24 -1.63
N VAL A 167 75.37 -53.72 -1.11
CA VAL A 167 74.14 -52.91 -0.87
C VAL A 167 73.58 -53.08 0.54
N ASP A 168 73.03 -52.02 1.14
CA ASP A 168 72.33 -52.05 2.45
C ASP A 168 70.91 -52.68 2.32
N VAL A 169 70.48 -53.46 3.31
CA VAL A 169 69.29 -54.33 3.25
C VAL A 169 67.99 -53.65 3.77
N ALA A 170 68.05 -52.50 4.46
CA ALA A 170 66.93 -52.03 5.31
C ALA A 170 65.89 -51.02 4.74
N GLU A 171 65.88 -50.63 3.46
CA GLU A 171 64.87 -49.67 2.93
C GLU A 171 63.77 -50.32 2.07
N ALA A 172 62.52 -50.32 2.56
CA ALA A 172 61.29 -50.55 1.77
C ALA A 172 60.37 -49.31 1.87
N PRO A 173 59.67 -48.90 0.78
CA PRO A 173 58.92 -47.63 0.77
C PRO A 173 57.59 -47.67 1.54
N SER A 174 57.21 -46.53 2.14
CA SER A 174 55.98 -46.35 2.93
C SER A 174 54.72 -46.16 2.05
N GLN A 175 53.63 -46.90 2.32
CA GLN A 175 52.33 -46.81 1.62
C GLN A 175 51.35 -45.86 2.32
N TYR A 176 50.68 -45.01 1.54
CA TYR A 176 49.72 -44.00 2.03
C TYR A 176 48.32 -44.19 1.44
N THR A 177 47.30 -43.87 2.24
CA THR A 177 45.87 -43.77 1.88
C THR A 177 45.53 -42.30 1.63
N MET A 178 44.83 -42.01 0.54
CA MET A 178 44.43 -40.63 0.20
C MET A 178 43.25 -40.18 1.07
N ILE A 179 43.34 -38.97 1.61
CA ILE A 179 42.32 -38.31 2.44
C ILE A 179 42.04 -36.92 1.82
N PRO A 180 41.17 -36.82 0.79
CA PRO A 180 40.98 -35.58 0.03
C PRO A 180 40.36 -34.43 0.84
N ASP A 181 39.58 -34.74 1.88
CA ASP A 181 38.96 -33.74 2.74
C ASP A 181 39.95 -33.26 3.81
N ALA A 182 40.34 -31.98 3.70
CA ALA A 182 41.29 -31.35 4.62
C ALA A 182 40.82 -31.38 6.09
N ASN A 183 39.52 -31.34 6.36
CA ASN A 183 39.00 -31.41 7.72
C ASN A 183 39.07 -32.85 8.25
N PHE A 184 38.89 -33.85 7.39
CA PHE A 184 39.08 -35.26 7.77
C PHE A 184 40.54 -35.53 8.15
N GLU A 185 41.48 -35.14 7.29
CA GLU A 185 42.92 -35.30 7.58
C GLU A 185 43.33 -34.51 8.82
N LYS A 186 42.90 -33.25 8.94
CA LYS A 186 43.11 -32.44 10.14
C LYS A 186 42.63 -33.16 11.40
N LYS A 187 41.45 -33.78 11.34
CA LYS A 187 40.92 -34.53 12.48
C LYS A 187 41.78 -35.76 12.80
N LEU A 188 42.32 -36.45 11.81
CA LEU A 188 43.26 -37.56 12.03
C LEU A 188 44.57 -37.09 12.67
N ILE A 189 45.08 -35.91 12.28
CA ILE A 189 46.24 -35.27 12.90
C ILE A 189 45.94 -34.89 14.35
N ASP A 190 44.79 -34.26 14.61
CA ASP A 190 44.37 -33.84 15.96
C ASP A 190 44.18 -35.06 16.90
N LEU A 191 43.84 -36.23 16.34
CA LEU A 191 43.73 -37.50 17.06
C LEU A 191 45.08 -38.23 17.22
N GLY A 192 46.17 -37.71 16.64
CA GLY A 192 47.50 -38.34 16.66
C GLY A 192 47.62 -39.61 15.79
N ILE A 193 46.67 -39.84 14.89
CA ILE A 193 46.67 -40.96 13.94
C ILE A 193 47.58 -40.63 12.75
N ASP A 194 47.56 -39.37 12.32
CA ASP A 194 48.42 -38.82 11.28
C ASP A 194 49.38 -37.75 11.84
N SER A 195 50.39 -37.37 11.06
CA SER A 195 51.38 -36.37 11.46
C SER A 195 51.90 -35.58 10.27
N GLY A 196 51.96 -34.26 10.38
CA GLY A 196 52.52 -33.39 9.34
C GLY A 196 51.64 -32.18 9.05
N ALA A 197 51.90 -31.54 7.93
CA ALA A 197 50.94 -30.60 7.34
C ALA A 197 49.82 -31.39 6.66
N ILE A 198 48.64 -30.78 6.53
CA ILE A 198 47.52 -31.32 5.76
C ILE A 198 47.97 -31.45 4.30
N ASP A 199 48.32 -32.65 3.86
CA ASP A 199 48.91 -32.97 2.56
C ASP A 199 48.07 -33.97 1.73
N GLY A 200 46.88 -34.30 2.22
CA GLY A 200 45.84 -35.06 1.56
C GLY A 200 46.01 -36.57 1.68
N LYS A 201 46.80 -37.09 2.62
CA LYS A 201 47.08 -38.52 2.76
C LYS A 201 47.48 -38.90 4.19
N VAL A 202 47.25 -40.16 4.56
CA VAL A 202 47.68 -40.74 5.85
C VAL A 202 48.43 -42.05 5.61
N LEU A 203 49.41 -42.37 6.46
CA LEU A 203 50.15 -43.63 6.35
C LEU A 203 49.21 -44.82 6.58
N THR A 204 49.07 -45.72 5.60
CA THR A 204 48.06 -46.81 5.66
C THR A 204 48.27 -47.75 6.85
N SER A 205 49.52 -47.97 7.27
CA SER A 205 49.84 -48.80 8.45
C SER A 205 49.41 -48.19 9.78
N LYS A 206 49.09 -46.89 9.84
CA LYS A 206 48.53 -46.22 11.03
C LYS A 206 47.03 -46.42 11.17
N ILE A 207 46.31 -46.59 10.06
CA ILE A 207 44.84 -46.68 10.05
C ILE A 207 44.32 -48.12 9.91
N ASN A 208 45.10 -49.04 9.34
CA ASN A 208 44.65 -50.41 9.06
C ASN A 208 44.45 -51.29 10.30
N THR A 209 44.93 -50.87 11.48
CA THR A 209 44.74 -51.56 12.76
C THR A 209 43.74 -50.84 13.68
N LEU A 210 43.24 -49.66 13.28
CA LEU A 210 42.37 -48.84 14.11
C LEU A 210 40.97 -49.45 14.22
N GLN A 211 40.52 -49.68 15.46
CA GLN A 211 39.23 -50.33 15.74
C GLN A 211 38.09 -49.34 16.02
N SER A 212 38.39 -48.12 16.45
CA SER A 212 37.38 -47.10 16.68
C SER A 212 37.87 -45.75 16.20
N LEU A 213 37.00 -45.03 15.50
CA LEU A 213 37.27 -43.72 14.96
C LEU A 213 36.13 -42.78 15.31
N ASN A 214 36.46 -41.70 16.03
CA ASN A 214 35.53 -40.62 16.33
C ASN A 214 36.01 -39.32 15.66
N ILE A 215 35.28 -38.94 14.63
CA ILE A 215 35.52 -37.77 13.79
C ILE A 215 34.31 -36.84 13.78
N SER A 216 33.49 -36.92 14.83
CA SER A 216 32.28 -36.11 14.98
C SER A 216 32.63 -34.63 15.14
N ASN A 217 31.69 -33.73 14.81
CA ASN A 217 31.82 -32.28 15.00
C ASN A 217 33.08 -31.68 14.35
N SER A 218 33.46 -32.17 13.17
CA SER A 218 34.73 -31.80 12.53
C SER A 218 34.52 -31.08 11.19
N SER A 219 33.28 -30.74 10.82
CA SER A 219 32.93 -30.10 9.54
C SER A 219 33.41 -30.86 8.31
N ILE A 220 33.51 -32.18 8.40
CA ILE A 220 33.95 -33.07 7.32
C ILE A 220 32.84 -33.15 6.26
N SER A 221 33.20 -33.00 4.99
CA SER A 221 32.26 -33.04 3.86
C SER A 221 32.42 -34.27 2.97
N ASP A 222 33.62 -34.86 2.96
CA ASP A 222 33.96 -36.07 2.21
C ASP A 222 34.75 -37.04 3.10
N LEU A 223 34.34 -38.31 3.09
CA LEU A 223 34.94 -39.40 3.87
C LEU A 223 35.73 -40.39 3.02
N SER A 224 36.03 -40.04 1.77
CA SER A 224 36.90 -40.84 0.90
C SER A 224 38.21 -41.21 1.59
N GLY A 225 38.60 -42.48 1.51
CA GLY A 225 39.74 -43.08 2.23
C GLY A 225 39.33 -43.88 3.46
N ILE A 226 38.09 -43.76 3.95
CA ILE A 226 37.56 -44.55 5.08
C ILE A 226 37.55 -46.06 4.79
N GLU A 227 37.50 -46.46 3.51
CA GLU A 227 37.50 -47.85 3.07
C GLU A 227 38.79 -48.62 3.45
N ASP A 228 39.91 -47.91 3.67
CA ASP A 228 41.20 -48.51 4.05
C ASP A 228 41.34 -48.76 5.57
N PHE A 229 40.38 -48.28 6.37
CA PHE A 229 40.27 -48.57 7.81
C PHE A 229 39.69 -49.98 8.02
N SER A 230 40.46 -50.99 7.60
CA SER A 230 40.02 -52.39 7.48
C SER A 230 39.71 -53.09 8.82
N ALA A 231 40.25 -52.60 9.94
CA ALA A 231 40.00 -53.13 11.28
C ALA A 231 38.87 -52.41 12.04
N LEU A 232 38.17 -51.45 11.42
CA LEU A 232 37.23 -50.57 12.11
C LEU A 232 35.96 -51.29 12.57
N TYR A 233 35.70 -51.24 13.88
CA TYR A 233 34.52 -51.79 14.55
C TYR A 233 33.49 -50.72 14.93
N SER A 234 33.91 -49.48 15.16
CA SER A 234 33.02 -48.37 15.51
C SER A 234 33.42 -47.07 14.83
N LEU A 235 32.46 -46.44 14.17
CA LEU A 235 32.64 -45.17 13.48
C LEU A 235 31.61 -44.15 13.99
N TYR A 236 32.11 -43.03 14.51
CA TYR A 236 31.31 -41.87 14.87
C TYR A 236 31.69 -40.71 13.96
N CYS A 237 30.84 -40.42 12.99
CA CYS A 237 30.98 -39.33 12.03
C CYS A 237 29.80 -38.35 12.05
N ASN A 238 29.07 -38.31 13.16
CA ASN A 238 27.92 -37.43 13.35
C ASN A 238 28.30 -35.94 13.48
N ASN A 239 27.34 -35.05 13.22
CA ASN A 239 27.54 -33.60 13.24
C ASN A 239 28.63 -33.14 12.26
N ASN A 240 28.50 -33.55 11.00
CA ASN A 240 29.37 -33.18 9.90
C ASN A 240 28.52 -32.73 8.70
N ASN A 241 29.16 -32.53 7.55
CA ASN A 241 28.53 -32.03 6.33
C ASN A 241 28.46 -33.09 5.22
N LEU A 242 28.44 -34.38 5.59
CA LEU A 242 28.46 -35.49 4.63
C LEU A 242 27.15 -35.53 3.84
N THR A 243 27.23 -35.61 2.51
CA THR A 243 26.06 -35.77 1.63
C THR A 243 25.82 -37.22 1.20
N SER A 244 26.85 -38.08 1.29
CA SER A 244 26.77 -39.51 1.01
C SER A 244 27.77 -40.26 1.87
N LEU A 245 27.47 -41.51 2.20
CA LEU A 245 28.35 -42.37 2.98
C LEU A 245 28.27 -43.83 2.50
N ASP A 246 29.39 -44.37 2.05
CA ASP A 246 29.54 -45.78 1.67
C ASP A 246 30.56 -46.46 2.60
N LEU A 247 30.06 -47.41 3.41
CA LEU A 247 30.84 -48.20 4.35
C LEU A 247 30.86 -49.69 3.95
N SER A 248 30.53 -50.00 2.69
CA SER A 248 30.44 -51.38 2.19
C SER A 248 31.76 -52.16 2.29
N LYS A 249 32.91 -51.45 2.37
CA LYS A 249 34.25 -52.04 2.50
C LYS A 249 34.72 -52.20 3.94
N ASN A 250 34.08 -51.56 4.92
CA ASN A 250 34.42 -51.69 6.33
C ASN A 250 33.75 -52.92 6.94
N LEU A 251 34.23 -54.11 6.56
CA LEU A 251 33.55 -55.39 6.78
C LEU A 251 33.28 -55.73 8.26
N LEU A 252 34.09 -55.20 9.19
CA LEU A 252 34.01 -55.47 10.63
C LEU A 252 33.18 -54.44 11.42
N LEU A 253 32.62 -53.43 10.76
CA LEU A 253 31.94 -52.32 11.42
C LEU A 253 30.62 -52.77 12.04
N LEU A 254 30.41 -52.50 13.34
CA LEU A 254 29.22 -52.90 14.09
C LEU A 254 28.40 -51.69 14.57
N ASN A 255 29.09 -50.65 15.03
CA ASN A 255 28.48 -49.44 15.59
C ASN A 255 28.76 -48.25 14.67
N ILE A 256 27.69 -47.63 14.17
CA ILE A 256 27.75 -46.57 13.18
C ILE A 256 26.89 -45.42 13.67
N ASP A 257 27.49 -44.26 13.91
CA ASP A 257 26.76 -43.02 14.13
C ASP A 257 27.14 -42.01 13.06
N CYS A 258 26.23 -41.83 12.10
CA CYS A 258 26.33 -40.84 11.04
C CYS A 258 25.20 -39.80 11.13
N SER A 259 24.62 -39.63 12.33
CA SER A 259 23.53 -38.68 12.57
C SER A 259 23.95 -37.21 12.36
N HIS A 260 22.99 -36.30 12.20
CA HIS A 260 23.25 -34.86 12.02
C HIS A 260 24.24 -34.59 10.87
N ASN A 261 23.91 -35.10 9.68
CA ASN A 261 24.62 -34.85 8.44
C ASN A 261 23.62 -34.41 7.35
N LEU A 262 24.04 -34.42 6.09
CA LEU A 262 23.22 -34.08 4.93
C LEU A 262 23.01 -35.29 4.01
N LEU A 263 23.08 -36.52 4.56
CA LEU A 263 23.11 -37.76 3.78
C LEU A 263 21.83 -37.92 2.97
N THR A 264 21.97 -38.04 1.65
CA THR A 264 20.91 -38.47 0.73
C THR A 264 21.04 -39.93 0.32
N SER A 265 22.22 -40.53 0.55
CA SER A 265 22.51 -41.94 0.32
C SER A 265 23.40 -42.50 1.44
N LEU A 266 23.07 -43.70 1.91
CA LEU A 266 23.80 -44.44 2.93
C LEU A 266 23.89 -45.91 2.54
N THR A 267 25.10 -46.45 2.51
CA THR A 267 25.36 -47.89 2.37
C THR A 267 26.23 -48.35 3.54
N ILE A 268 25.81 -49.42 4.23
CA ILE A 268 26.54 -49.99 5.36
C ILE A 268 26.97 -51.44 5.08
N ASN A 269 27.99 -51.91 5.80
CA ASN A 269 28.46 -53.28 5.73
C ASN A 269 27.44 -54.28 6.33
N LYS A 270 27.52 -55.54 5.88
CA LYS A 270 26.58 -56.61 6.29
C LYS A 270 26.57 -56.90 7.81
N ALA A 271 27.66 -56.64 8.51
CA ALA A 271 27.78 -56.92 9.95
C ALA A 271 27.22 -55.80 10.84
N GLY A 272 26.90 -54.62 10.29
CA GLY A 272 26.36 -53.50 11.06
C GLY A 272 25.17 -53.90 11.92
N SER A 273 25.22 -53.60 13.22
CA SER A 273 24.21 -54.02 14.19
C SER A 273 23.53 -52.85 14.90
N ASN A 274 24.27 -51.77 15.15
CA ASN A 274 23.78 -50.55 15.76
C ASN A 274 24.01 -49.38 14.82
N LEU A 275 22.93 -48.91 14.18
CA LEU A 275 22.98 -47.79 13.23
C LEU A 275 22.16 -46.62 13.75
N ASN A 276 22.83 -45.49 13.96
CA ASN A 276 22.22 -44.18 14.11
C ASN A 276 22.49 -43.33 12.86
N ALA A 277 21.44 -43.11 12.06
CA ALA A 277 21.45 -42.24 10.89
C ALA A 277 20.37 -41.15 10.99
N ALA A 278 20.02 -40.75 12.22
CA ALA A 278 19.03 -39.71 12.48
C ALA A 278 19.48 -38.32 11.96
N VAL A 279 18.51 -37.45 11.68
CA VAL A 279 18.75 -36.05 11.26
C VAL A 279 19.63 -36.00 10.00
N ASN A 280 19.08 -36.52 8.91
CA ASN A 280 19.71 -36.56 7.58
C ASN A 280 18.66 -36.20 6.51
N LYS A 281 18.97 -36.49 5.23
CA LYS A 281 18.08 -36.24 4.09
C LYS A 281 17.77 -37.53 3.31
N LEU A 282 17.75 -38.66 4.01
CA LEU A 282 17.53 -39.97 3.38
C LEU A 282 16.07 -40.08 2.93
N GLU A 283 15.87 -40.30 1.64
CA GLU A 283 14.54 -40.55 1.05
C GLU A 283 14.27 -42.05 0.89
N ASN A 284 15.33 -42.84 0.65
CA ASN A 284 15.29 -44.29 0.50
C ASN A 284 16.55 -44.91 1.09
N VAL A 285 16.41 -46.10 1.66
CA VAL A 285 17.51 -46.91 2.22
C VAL A 285 17.23 -48.38 1.94
N ASP A 286 18.29 -49.18 1.76
CA ASP A 286 18.20 -50.63 1.61
C ASP A 286 19.05 -51.30 2.69
N PHE A 287 18.38 -51.98 3.62
CA PHE A 287 19.01 -52.75 4.69
C PHE A 287 18.77 -54.27 4.55
N SER A 288 18.38 -54.74 3.37
CA SER A 288 18.02 -56.15 3.11
C SER A 288 19.17 -57.13 3.39
N GLN A 289 20.42 -56.66 3.33
CA GLN A 289 21.62 -57.46 3.59
C GLN A 289 22.14 -57.34 5.03
N ASN A 290 21.54 -56.48 5.86
CA ASN A 290 22.00 -56.14 7.21
C ASN A 290 21.15 -56.87 8.27
N THR A 291 21.06 -58.20 8.16
CA THR A 291 20.20 -59.05 9.01
C THR A 291 20.56 -59.03 10.50
N SER A 292 21.74 -58.49 10.84
CA SER A 292 22.24 -58.34 12.21
C SER A 292 21.81 -57.03 12.90
N LEU A 293 21.07 -56.15 12.20
CA LEU A 293 20.56 -54.91 12.80
C LEU A 293 19.66 -55.21 14.00
N ASN A 294 20.07 -54.70 15.16
CA ASN A 294 19.33 -54.78 16.42
C ASN A 294 18.79 -53.40 16.84
N PHE A 295 19.57 -52.35 16.60
CA PHE A 295 19.19 -50.96 16.81
C PHE A 295 19.26 -50.20 15.49
N LEU A 296 18.16 -49.55 15.12
CA LEU A 296 18.06 -48.71 13.94
C LEU A 296 17.35 -47.40 14.27
N ASP A 297 18.08 -46.29 14.12
CA ASP A 297 17.53 -44.93 14.23
C ASP A 297 17.65 -44.19 12.90
N LEU A 298 16.50 -43.86 12.32
CA LEU A 298 16.33 -43.07 11.10
C LEU A 298 15.45 -41.84 11.36
N THR A 299 15.35 -41.39 12.61
CA THR A 299 14.55 -40.23 13.02
C THR A 299 14.92 -38.99 12.19
N SER A 300 13.95 -38.15 11.84
CA SER A 300 14.18 -36.89 11.11
C SER A 300 14.91 -37.09 9.77
N ASN A 301 14.30 -37.88 8.89
CA ASN A 301 14.71 -38.08 7.50
C ASN A 301 13.51 -37.79 6.58
N LEU A 302 13.58 -38.21 5.31
CA LEU A 302 12.55 -37.96 4.31
C LEU A 302 11.91 -39.27 3.79
N LEU A 303 12.01 -40.35 4.55
CA LEU A 303 11.57 -41.69 4.14
C LEU A 303 10.06 -41.73 3.92
N THR A 304 9.62 -42.20 2.75
CA THR A 304 8.19 -42.44 2.44
C THR A 304 7.79 -43.89 2.62
N THR A 305 8.75 -44.80 2.50
CA THR A 305 8.63 -46.24 2.75
C THR A 305 9.89 -46.75 3.44
N LEU A 306 9.77 -47.92 4.09
CA LEU A 306 10.91 -48.62 4.67
C LEU A 306 10.61 -50.13 4.65
N ASP A 307 11.49 -50.90 4.02
CA ASP A 307 11.48 -52.36 4.10
C ASP A 307 12.52 -52.84 5.11
N ILE A 308 12.05 -53.46 6.18
CA ILE A 308 12.86 -54.10 7.23
C ILE A 308 12.48 -55.56 7.45
N SER A 309 11.91 -56.19 6.41
CA SER A 309 11.44 -57.58 6.46
C SER A 309 12.55 -58.60 6.70
N GLN A 310 13.80 -58.26 6.36
CA GLN A 310 14.98 -59.10 6.57
C GLN A 310 15.69 -58.83 7.91
N ASN A 311 15.32 -57.77 8.62
CA ASN A 311 15.97 -57.35 9.86
C ASN A 311 15.20 -57.91 11.09
N GLU A 312 15.03 -59.23 11.13
CA GLU A 312 14.24 -59.92 12.16
C GLU A 312 14.80 -59.76 13.58
N SER A 313 16.08 -59.38 13.71
CA SER A 313 16.79 -59.13 14.98
C SER A 313 16.52 -57.75 15.59
N LEU A 314 15.74 -56.88 14.93
CA LEU A 314 15.46 -55.52 15.39
C LEU A 314 14.70 -55.53 16.73
N GLY A 315 15.39 -55.09 17.78
CA GLY A 315 14.83 -54.89 19.12
C GLY A 315 14.39 -53.45 19.38
N THR A 316 15.06 -52.48 18.75
CA THR A 316 14.76 -51.05 18.84
C THR A 316 14.68 -50.41 17.46
N LEU A 317 13.57 -49.73 17.20
CA LEU A 317 13.32 -49.04 15.93
C LEU A 317 12.84 -47.62 16.18
N GLN A 318 13.56 -46.64 15.65
CA GLN A 318 13.23 -45.22 15.72
C GLN A 318 13.12 -44.62 14.32
N LEU A 319 11.94 -44.12 13.99
CA LEU A 319 11.52 -43.64 12.67
C LEU A 319 10.78 -42.32 12.74
N SER A 320 10.85 -41.62 13.87
CA SER A 320 10.03 -40.42 14.08
C SER A 320 10.38 -39.31 13.07
N TYR A 321 9.43 -38.44 12.75
CA TYR A 321 9.61 -37.30 11.83
C TYR A 321 10.14 -37.71 10.44
N ASN A 322 9.44 -38.65 9.82
CA ASN A 322 9.62 -39.04 8.42
C ASN A 322 8.33 -38.77 7.63
N LYS A 323 8.17 -39.38 6.46
CA LYS A 323 6.98 -39.27 5.60
C LYS A 323 6.34 -40.64 5.36
N LEU A 324 6.51 -41.58 6.29
CA LEU A 324 6.04 -42.95 6.13
C LEU A 324 4.51 -42.99 6.06
N THR A 325 3.98 -43.57 4.99
CA THR A 325 2.52 -43.79 4.82
C THR A 325 2.09 -45.19 5.25
N SER A 326 3.03 -46.13 5.30
CA SER A 326 2.84 -47.49 5.80
C SER A 326 4.13 -48.02 6.43
N LEU A 327 4.00 -48.99 7.33
CA LEU A 327 5.12 -49.67 7.98
C LEU A 327 4.72 -51.11 8.29
N ASN A 328 5.46 -52.08 7.75
CA ASN A 328 5.22 -53.50 7.98
C ASN A 328 6.21 -54.03 9.02
N LEU A 329 5.70 -54.43 10.19
CA LEU A 329 6.50 -54.94 11.31
C LEU A 329 6.27 -56.44 11.60
N SER A 330 5.60 -57.16 10.70
CA SER A 330 5.19 -58.55 10.91
C SER A 330 6.35 -59.53 11.13
N LYS A 331 7.56 -59.18 10.67
CA LYS A 331 8.78 -59.99 10.80
C LYS A 331 9.61 -59.63 12.03
N ASN A 332 9.49 -58.41 12.57
CA ASN A 332 10.30 -57.91 13.67
C ASN A 332 9.71 -58.30 15.04
N LYS A 333 9.59 -59.61 15.30
CA LYS A 333 8.86 -60.18 16.46
C LYS A 333 9.52 -59.88 17.81
N VAL A 334 10.81 -59.56 17.81
CA VAL A 334 11.59 -59.23 19.02
C VAL A 334 11.57 -57.74 19.36
N LEU A 335 10.82 -56.93 18.61
CA LEU A 335 10.74 -55.48 18.79
C LEU A 335 10.15 -55.12 20.16
N GLY A 336 10.99 -54.60 21.05
CA GLY A 336 10.62 -54.15 22.40
C GLY A 336 10.36 -52.65 22.48
N TYR A 337 10.91 -51.86 21.54
CA TYR A 337 10.83 -50.40 21.54
C TYR A 337 10.55 -49.86 20.14
N LEU A 338 9.45 -49.12 19.99
CA LEU A 338 9.06 -48.47 18.74
C LEU A 338 8.79 -46.98 18.95
N LYS A 339 9.55 -46.15 18.24
CA LYS A 339 9.27 -44.71 18.02
C LYS A 339 8.98 -44.47 16.55
N CYS A 340 7.77 -44.07 16.19
CA CYS A 340 7.38 -43.76 14.82
C CYS A 340 6.46 -42.54 14.73
N SER A 341 6.61 -41.62 15.68
CA SER A 341 5.83 -40.38 15.77
C SER A 341 6.09 -39.41 14.62
N GLY A 342 5.14 -38.56 14.25
CA GLY A 342 5.35 -37.54 13.21
C GLY A 342 5.54 -38.15 11.82
N ASN A 343 4.68 -39.12 11.47
CA ASN A 343 4.62 -39.75 10.15
C ASN A 343 3.21 -39.57 9.55
N GLN A 344 2.92 -40.28 8.46
CA GLN A 344 1.64 -40.23 7.75
C GLN A 344 0.91 -41.60 7.80
N LEU A 345 1.15 -42.39 8.85
CA LEU A 345 0.57 -43.73 8.98
C LEU A 345 -0.93 -43.63 9.21
N SER A 346 -1.72 -44.24 8.33
CA SER A 346 -3.19 -44.35 8.49
C SER A 346 -3.60 -45.63 9.23
N THR A 347 -2.76 -46.66 9.19
CA THR A 347 -2.90 -47.92 9.92
C THR A 347 -1.53 -48.46 10.33
N ILE A 348 -1.52 -49.30 11.36
CA ILE A 348 -0.36 -50.10 11.75
C ILE A 348 -0.84 -51.41 12.38
N ASP A 349 -0.21 -52.52 12.01
CA ASP A 349 -0.45 -53.82 12.64
C ASP A 349 0.73 -54.16 13.56
N LEU A 350 0.45 -54.19 14.87
CA LEU A 350 1.41 -54.54 15.92
C LEU A 350 1.16 -55.91 16.55
N SER A 351 0.25 -56.71 15.98
CA SER A 351 -0.20 -57.98 16.56
C SER A 351 0.91 -59.02 16.71
N ASN A 352 1.95 -58.95 15.87
CA ASN A 352 3.12 -59.83 15.93
C ASN A 352 4.23 -59.33 16.87
N ASN A 353 4.20 -58.06 17.27
CA ASN A 353 5.22 -57.43 18.12
C ASN A 353 4.86 -57.59 19.62
N THR A 354 4.62 -58.83 20.03
CA THR A 354 4.13 -59.17 21.39
C THR A 354 5.13 -58.89 22.52
N THR A 355 6.38 -58.56 22.16
CA THR A 355 7.46 -58.20 23.09
C THR A 355 7.53 -56.70 23.40
N LEU A 356 6.71 -55.88 22.72
CA LEU A 356 6.72 -54.43 22.82
C LEU A 356 6.43 -53.94 24.26
N GLU A 357 7.32 -53.12 24.81
CA GLU A 357 7.19 -52.49 26.12
C GLU A 357 6.92 -50.99 26.01
N TYR A 358 7.44 -50.35 24.96
CA TYR A 358 7.34 -48.91 24.71
C TYR A 358 6.86 -48.63 23.28
N LEU A 359 5.77 -47.88 23.18
CA LEU A 359 5.18 -47.46 21.92
C LEU A 359 4.98 -45.94 21.91
N PHE A 360 5.65 -45.26 20.98
CA PHE A 360 5.44 -43.84 20.69
C PHE A 360 5.05 -43.70 19.21
N ILE A 361 3.79 -43.36 18.98
CA ILE A 361 3.20 -43.23 17.64
C ILE A 361 2.37 -41.94 17.49
N THR A 362 2.66 -40.95 18.33
CA THR A 362 2.00 -39.63 18.27
C THR A 362 2.14 -38.93 16.92
N THR A 363 1.17 -38.08 16.56
CA THR A 363 1.22 -37.27 15.33
C THR A 363 1.29 -38.14 14.07
N ASN A 364 0.24 -38.94 13.86
CA ASN A 364 0.03 -39.77 12.67
C ASN A 364 -1.43 -39.60 12.20
N LEU A 365 -1.90 -40.44 11.28
CA LEU A 365 -3.25 -40.41 10.73
C LEU A 365 -4.06 -41.66 11.13
N LEU A 366 -3.70 -42.33 12.22
CA LEU A 366 -4.34 -43.58 12.64
C LEU A 366 -5.80 -43.35 13.01
N THR A 367 -6.70 -44.16 12.46
CA THR A 367 -8.13 -44.15 12.82
C THR A 367 -8.50 -45.23 13.83
N THR A 368 -7.71 -46.30 13.90
CA THR A 368 -7.86 -47.38 14.88
C THR A 368 -6.49 -47.88 15.32
N LEU A 369 -6.42 -48.40 16.56
CA LEU A 369 -5.22 -49.03 17.08
C LEU A 369 -5.61 -50.19 18.02
N ASP A 370 -5.17 -51.40 17.67
CA ASP A 370 -5.41 -52.61 18.47
C ASP A 370 -4.11 -53.07 19.12
N LEU A 371 -4.00 -52.85 20.43
CA LEU A 371 -2.85 -53.24 21.25
C LEU A 371 -3.17 -54.46 22.13
N SER A 372 -4.28 -55.15 21.89
CA SER A 372 -4.75 -56.25 22.74
C SER A 372 -3.77 -57.43 22.85
N LYS A 373 -2.85 -57.57 21.89
CA LYS A 373 -1.82 -58.61 21.89
C LYS A 373 -0.50 -58.18 22.54
N ASN A 374 -0.30 -56.88 22.75
CA ASN A 374 0.94 -56.31 23.25
C ASN A 374 0.94 -56.24 24.79
N THR A 375 0.76 -57.39 25.43
CA THR A 375 0.56 -57.53 26.89
C THR A 375 1.73 -57.07 27.76
N LYS A 376 2.91 -56.85 27.18
CA LYS A 376 4.09 -56.33 27.87
C LYS A 376 4.20 -54.80 27.87
N LEU A 377 3.30 -54.09 27.19
CA LEU A 377 3.33 -52.62 27.14
C LEU A 377 3.26 -52.00 28.53
N ARG A 378 4.16 -51.06 28.77
CA ARG A 378 4.22 -50.22 29.98
C ARG A 378 3.90 -48.77 29.69
N PHE A 379 4.32 -48.31 28.51
CA PHE A 379 4.17 -46.94 28.06
C PHE A 379 3.58 -46.91 26.65
N VAL A 380 2.47 -46.21 26.50
CA VAL A 380 1.81 -45.98 25.21
C VAL A 380 1.54 -44.49 25.05
N ASP A 381 2.14 -43.89 24.03
CA ASP A 381 1.74 -42.58 23.53
C ASP A 381 1.26 -42.72 22.08
N CYS A 382 -0.06 -42.66 21.93
CA CYS A 382 -0.76 -42.64 20.65
C CYS A 382 -1.54 -41.32 20.46
N SER A 383 -1.10 -40.25 21.11
CA SER A 383 -1.72 -38.94 21.04
C SER A 383 -1.71 -38.33 19.63
N SER A 384 -2.50 -37.29 19.39
CA SER A 384 -2.49 -36.54 18.12
C SER A 384 -2.66 -37.43 16.89
N ASN A 385 -3.70 -38.26 16.90
CA ASN A 385 -4.09 -39.14 15.80
C ASN A 385 -5.57 -38.86 15.45
N GLN A 386 -6.23 -39.79 14.76
CA GLN A 386 -7.65 -39.71 14.43
C GLN A 386 -8.42 -40.90 15.03
N LEU A 387 -7.93 -41.47 16.14
CA LEU A 387 -8.45 -42.71 16.71
C LEU A 387 -9.91 -42.54 17.12
N THR A 388 -10.79 -43.35 16.55
CA THR A 388 -12.18 -43.52 17.01
C THR A 388 -12.33 -44.75 17.90
N ASN A 389 -11.36 -45.67 17.83
CA ASN A 389 -11.31 -46.87 18.66
C ASN A 389 -9.86 -47.20 19.04
N LEU A 390 -9.64 -47.43 20.33
CA LEU A 390 -8.37 -47.87 20.91
C LEU A 390 -8.64 -49.08 21.80
N LYS A 391 -8.04 -50.23 21.46
CA LYS A 391 -8.00 -51.38 22.37
C LYS A 391 -6.65 -51.43 23.04
N ILE A 392 -6.63 -51.33 24.35
CA ILE A 392 -5.43 -51.44 25.17
C ILE A 392 -5.24 -52.88 25.69
N PRO A 393 -4.02 -53.30 26.02
CA PRO A 393 -3.79 -54.61 26.62
C PRO A 393 -4.43 -54.69 28.01
N SER A 394 -5.05 -55.83 28.32
CA SER A 394 -5.54 -56.13 29.66
C SER A 394 -4.39 -56.56 30.58
N GLY A 395 -4.35 -56.03 31.81
CA GLY A 395 -3.38 -56.43 32.83
C GLY A 395 -2.72 -55.27 33.58
N ALA A 396 -1.83 -55.61 34.51
CA ALA A 396 -1.16 -54.67 35.41
C ALA A 396 0.15 -54.08 34.86
N SER A 397 0.53 -54.40 33.62
CA SER A 397 1.78 -53.95 33.01
C SER A 397 1.74 -52.50 32.54
N LEU A 398 0.58 -52.04 32.03
CA LEU A 398 0.42 -50.69 31.52
C LEU A 398 0.40 -49.68 32.67
N GLN A 399 1.37 -48.76 32.67
CA GLN A 399 1.55 -47.73 33.69
C GLN A 399 1.14 -46.35 33.17
N ASN A 400 1.53 -46.02 31.94
CA ASN A 400 1.28 -44.71 31.33
C ASN A 400 0.55 -44.87 30.00
N LEU A 401 -0.60 -44.21 29.90
CA LEU A 401 -1.40 -44.15 28.68
C LEU A 401 -1.69 -42.69 28.32
N ASN A 402 -1.12 -42.27 27.19
CA ASN A 402 -1.47 -41.02 26.54
C ASN A 402 -2.17 -41.30 25.20
N CYS A 403 -3.46 -41.02 25.16
CA CYS A 403 -4.32 -41.09 23.98
C CYS A 403 -5.01 -39.75 23.67
N ALA A 404 -4.42 -38.64 24.13
CA ALA A 404 -4.92 -37.29 23.93
C ALA A 404 -5.03 -36.89 22.44
N TYR A 405 -5.84 -35.87 22.14
CA TYR A 405 -6.00 -35.30 20.79
C TYR A 405 -6.38 -36.36 19.75
N ASN A 406 -7.47 -37.06 20.02
CA ASN A 406 -8.04 -38.10 19.17
C ASN A 406 -9.55 -37.88 18.99
N LYS A 407 -10.28 -38.90 18.53
CA LYS A 407 -11.74 -38.87 18.32
C LYS A 407 -12.44 -39.99 19.09
N LEU A 408 -11.87 -40.42 20.23
CA LEU A 408 -12.40 -41.52 21.04
C LEU A 408 -13.71 -41.10 21.69
N THR A 409 -14.72 -41.97 21.63
CA THR A 409 -16.01 -41.78 22.30
C THR A 409 -16.13 -42.60 23.59
N SER A 410 -15.29 -43.61 23.75
CA SER A 410 -15.17 -44.43 24.95
C SER A 410 -13.73 -44.88 25.17
N LEU A 411 -13.42 -45.21 26.42
CA LEU A 411 -12.15 -45.78 26.82
C LEU A 411 -12.41 -46.80 27.94
N ASP A 412 -12.14 -48.07 27.65
CA ASP A 412 -12.27 -49.16 28.62
C ASP A 412 -10.95 -49.34 29.38
N LEU A 413 -10.96 -49.02 30.67
CA LEU A 413 -9.83 -49.15 31.59
C LEU A 413 -10.07 -50.23 32.66
N SER A 414 -11.14 -51.03 32.53
CA SER A 414 -11.63 -51.93 33.58
C SER A 414 -10.62 -53.00 34.01
N ALA A 415 -9.66 -53.35 33.13
CA ALA A 415 -8.64 -54.35 33.39
C ALA A 415 -7.22 -53.77 33.63
N ASN A 416 -7.07 -52.44 33.68
CA ASN A 416 -5.78 -51.73 33.75
C ASN A 416 -5.48 -51.24 35.17
N THR A 417 -5.23 -52.18 36.07
CA THR A 417 -5.00 -51.92 37.50
C THR A 417 -3.62 -51.33 37.83
N GLY A 418 -2.69 -51.40 36.88
CA GLY A 418 -1.33 -50.86 37.00
C GLY A 418 -1.18 -49.40 36.62
N LEU A 419 -2.24 -48.76 36.12
CA LEU A 419 -2.17 -47.40 35.55
C LEU A 419 -1.87 -46.35 36.63
N THR A 420 -0.86 -45.54 36.39
CA THR A 420 -0.41 -44.42 37.24
C THR A 420 -0.70 -43.07 36.57
N GLU A 421 -0.52 -42.99 35.25
CA GLU A 421 -0.74 -41.79 34.45
C GLU A 421 -1.74 -42.03 33.32
N LEU A 422 -2.77 -41.20 33.29
CA LEU A 422 -3.83 -41.25 32.28
C LEU A 422 -4.06 -39.87 31.65
N GLU A 423 -3.77 -39.79 30.36
CA GLU A 423 -3.99 -38.60 29.53
C GLU A 423 -4.90 -38.95 28.35
N PHE A 424 -6.08 -38.33 28.30
CA PHE A 424 -7.04 -38.49 27.20
C PHE A 424 -7.71 -37.17 26.82
N GLN A 425 -7.06 -36.05 27.09
CA GLN A 425 -7.58 -34.72 26.79
C GLN A 425 -7.91 -34.53 25.31
N SER A 426 -8.88 -33.67 25.00
CA SER A 426 -9.31 -33.37 23.62
C SER A 426 -9.74 -34.62 22.86
N ASN A 427 -10.77 -35.29 23.39
CA ASN A 427 -11.46 -36.42 22.77
C ASN A 427 -12.99 -36.18 22.84
N LEU A 428 -13.80 -37.19 22.53
CA LEU A 428 -15.26 -37.15 22.57
C LEU A 428 -15.83 -38.12 23.63
N ILE A 429 -15.06 -38.42 24.68
CA ILE A 429 -15.44 -39.45 25.67
C ILE A 429 -16.58 -38.94 26.54
N GLU A 430 -17.68 -39.69 26.58
CA GLU A 430 -18.85 -39.37 27.41
C GLU A 430 -18.79 -39.97 28.82
N THR A 431 -18.13 -41.11 28.96
CA THR A 431 -17.97 -41.83 30.24
C THR A 431 -16.63 -42.53 30.28
N VAL A 432 -16.01 -42.53 31.46
CA VAL A 432 -14.77 -43.26 31.74
C VAL A 432 -14.85 -43.85 33.15
N ASN A 433 -14.49 -45.12 33.29
CA ASN A 433 -14.46 -45.80 34.58
C ASN A 433 -13.01 -46.04 35.02
N VAL A 434 -12.58 -45.30 36.04
CA VAL A 434 -11.22 -45.39 36.60
C VAL A 434 -11.17 -46.10 37.96
N ALA A 435 -12.25 -46.74 38.39
CA ALA A 435 -12.34 -47.37 39.70
C ALA A 435 -11.34 -48.53 39.89
N ALA A 436 -10.96 -49.21 38.80
CA ALA A 436 -9.95 -50.28 38.81
C ALA A 436 -8.50 -49.75 38.83
N SER A 437 -8.28 -48.51 38.37
CA SER A 437 -6.97 -47.86 38.28
C SER A 437 -6.58 -47.20 39.61
N ILE A 438 -6.54 -48.00 40.67
CA ILE A 438 -6.35 -47.51 42.05
C ILE A 438 -5.01 -46.80 42.29
N ASN A 439 -4.01 -47.04 41.43
CA ASN A 439 -2.68 -46.44 41.53
C ASN A 439 -2.56 -45.09 40.82
N LEU A 440 -3.64 -44.59 40.21
CA LEU A 440 -3.63 -43.36 39.43
C LEU A 440 -3.22 -42.16 40.30
N ASP A 441 -2.14 -41.49 39.90
CA ASP A 441 -1.62 -40.27 40.52
C ASP A 441 -1.76 -39.02 39.62
N PHE A 442 -1.89 -39.23 38.31
CA PHE A 442 -2.07 -38.18 37.31
C PHE A 442 -3.27 -38.48 36.40
N PHE A 443 -4.25 -37.57 36.41
CA PHE A 443 -5.45 -37.65 35.57
C PHE A 443 -5.64 -36.36 34.76
N ASN A 444 -5.62 -36.48 33.42
CA ASN A 444 -5.99 -35.40 32.51
C ASN A 444 -7.10 -35.85 31.55
N GLY A 445 -8.33 -35.49 31.90
CA GLY A 445 -9.54 -35.74 31.11
C GLY A 445 -10.13 -34.47 30.49
N SER A 446 -9.35 -33.40 30.36
CA SER A 446 -9.83 -32.09 29.88
C SER A 446 -10.37 -32.15 28.44
N TYR A 447 -11.31 -31.26 28.12
CA TYR A 447 -11.91 -31.12 26.78
C TYR A 447 -12.48 -32.45 26.22
N ASN A 448 -13.32 -33.10 27.02
CA ASN A 448 -14.12 -34.27 26.63
C ASN A 448 -15.63 -33.96 26.74
N GLN A 449 -16.47 -34.99 26.64
CA GLN A 449 -17.92 -34.90 26.79
C GLN A 449 -18.42 -35.60 28.05
N LEU A 450 -17.58 -35.69 29.09
CA LEU A 450 -17.89 -36.41 30.31
C LEU A 450 -19.18 -35.87 30.93
N LYS A 451 -20.12 -36.77 31.23
CA LYS A 451 -21.39 -36.42 31.89
C LYS A 451 -21.30 -36.56 33.40
N THR A 452 -20.63 -37.61 33.84
CA THR A 452 -20.35 -37.94 35.24
C THR A 452 -18.92 -38.45 35.36
N LEU A 453 -18.30 -38.26 36.52
CA LEU A 453 -16.99 -38.82 36.83
C LEU A 453 -16.88 -39.12 38.33
N ASP A 454 -16.46 -40.35 38.64
CA ASP A 454 -16.16 -40.78 40.01
C ASP A 454 -14.69 -41.19 40.09
N VAL A 455 -13.91 -40.43 40.86
CA VAL A 455 -12.50 -40.72 41.16
C VAL A 455 -12.26 -40.99 42.64
N SER A 456 -13.32 -41.32 43.39
CA SER A 456 -13.25 -41.60 44.84
C SER A 456 -12.38 -42.80 45.22
N LYS A 457 -12.04 -43.66 44.25
CA LYS A 457 -11.14 -44.82 44.45
C LYS A 457 -9.67 -44.51 44.14
N ASN A 458 -9.36 -43.35 43.56
CA ASN A 458 -8.03 -42.98 43.12
C ASN A 458 -7.33 -42.13 44.20
N ALA A 459 -6.98 -42.78 45.32
CA ALA A 459 -6.42 -42.12 46.51
C ALA A 459 -4.99 -41.59 46.33
N ASN A 460 -4.32 -41.89 45.22
CA ASN A 460 -2.97 -41.43 44.92
C ASN A 460 -2.93 -40.15 44.08
N LEU A 461 -4.08 -39.62 43.63
CA LEU A 461 -4.12 -38.43 42.77
C LEU A 461 -3.36 -37.24 43.39
N THR A 462 -2.42 -36.72 42.61
CA THR A 462 -1.65 -35.49 42.88
C THR A 462 -1.88 -34.43 41.81
N TYR A 463 -2.31 -34.85 40.61
CA TYR A 463 -2.73 -33.97 39.51
C TYR A 463 -4.11 -34.38 38.99
N PHE A 464 -5.01 -33.41 38.85
CA PHE A 464 -6.38 -33.62 38.37
C PHE A 464 -6.86 -32.48 37.48
N ASN A 465 -7.12 -32.77 36.21
CA ASN A 465 -7.66 -31.80 35.26
C ASN A 465 -8.88 -32.36 34.50
N CYS A 466 -10.01 -31.66 34.65
CA CYS A 466 -11.28 -31.94 33.97
C CYS A 466 -11.85 -30.72 33.22
N THR A 467 -11.02 -29.70 33.01
CA THR A 467 -11.39 -28.44 32.33
C THR A 467 -12.12 -28.70 31.01
N GLY A 468 -13.15 -27.91 30.70
CA GLY A 468 -13.80 -27.92 29.38
C GLY A 468 -14.79 -29.07 29.13
N ASN A 469 -15.06 -29.93 30.12
CA ASN A 469 -16.13 -30.93 30.03
C ASN A 469 -17.51 -30.27 30.24
N LYS A 470 -18.08 -29.73 29.16
CA LYS A 470 -19.29 -28.90 29.23
C LYS A 470 -20.54 -29.60 29.77
N LEU A 471 -20.61 -30.91 29.59
CA LEU A 471 -21.74 -31.76 30.02
C LEU A 471 -21.55 -32.36 31.41
N LEU A 472 -20.41 -32.11 32.07
CA LEU A 472 -20.10 -32.70 33.37
C LEU A 472 -21.02 -32.08 34.42
N SER A 473 -21.92 -32.88 34.98
CA SER A 473 -22.92 -32.44 35.95
C SER A 473 -22.70 -33.03 37.34
N GLU A 474 -21.98 -34.14 37.43
CA GLU A 474 -21.64 -34.82 38.68
C GLU A 474 -20.17 -35.20 38.70
N LEU A 475 -19.46 -34.75 39.74
CA LEU A 475 -18.07 -35.11 39.98
C LEU A 475 -17.84 -35.45 41.45
N ASN A 476 -17.36 -36.67 41.68
CA ASN A 476 -16.94 -37.14 43.00
C ASN A 476 -15.41 -37.23 43.09
N LEU A 477 -14.80 -36.21 43.70
CA LEU A 477 -13.37 -36.13 44.00
C LEU A 477 -13.07 -36.48 45.47
N LYS A 478 -14.02 -37.06 46.21
CA LYS A 478 -13.83 -37.46 47.61
C LYS A 478 -12.98 -38.74 47.72
N ASN A 479 -11.69 -38.62 47.45
CA ASN A 479 -10.74 -39.73 47.31
C ASN A 479 -9.83 -39.91 48.53
N GLY A 480 -10.07 -39.16 49.62
CA GLY A 480 -9.25 -39.14 50.83
C GLY A 480 -7.90 -38.45 50.68
N ASN A 481 -7.66 -37.72 49.58
CA ASN A 481 -6.34 -37.19 49.22
C ASN A 481 -6.35 -35.76 48.66
N ASN A 482 -7.48 -35.03 48.77
CA ASN A 482 -7.61 -33.66 48.24
C ASN A 482 -6.49 -32.70 48.66
N THR A 483 -5.98 -32.81 49.89
CA THR A 483 -4.90 -31.95 50.41
C THR A 483 -3.53 -32.17 49.75
N LYS A 484 -3.36 -33.23 48.96
CA LYS A 484 -2.13 -33.48 48.18
C LYS A 484 -2.20 -32.94 46.75
N ILE A 485 -3.38 -32.54 46.27
CA ILE A 485 -3.53 -31.89 44.96
C ILE A 485 -3.36 -30.38 45.19
N LYS A 486 -2.27 -29.83 44.65
CA LYS A 486 -1.97 -28.40 44.75
C LYS A 486 -2.92 -27.58 43.87
N ASP A 487 -3.00 -26.30 44.14
CA ASP A 487 -3.73 -25.34 43.30
C ASP A 487 -3.25 -25.36 41.83
N THR A 488 -1.95 -25.45 41.58
CA THR A 488 -1.37 -25.54 40.22
C THR A 488 -1.69 -26.84 39.49
N ASP A 489 -2.07 -27.87 40.22
CA ASP A 489 -2.24 -29.23 39.73
C ASP A 489 -3.73 -29.64 39.66
N PHE A 490 -4.63 -28.67 39.90
CA PHE A 490 -6.08 -28.85 39.89
C PHE A 490 -6.75 -27.85 38.94
N SER A 491 -7.58 -28.34 38.01
CA SER A 491 -8.43 -27.45 37.19
C SER A 491 -9.72 -28.10 36.70
N ILE A 492 -10.84 -27.40 36.92
CA ILE A 492 -12.20 -27.77 36.50
C ILE A 492 -12.95 -26.49 36.06
N GLN A 493 -12.31 -25.68 35.22
CA GLN A 493 -12.94 -24.52 34.61
C GLN A 493 -13.69 -24.90 33.34
N ASN A 494 -14.58 -24.04 32.87
CA ASN A 494 -15.36 -24.25 31.65
C ASN A 494 -16.17 -25.56 31.71
N THR A 495 -16.76 -25.85 32.87
CA THR A 495 -17.64 -27.00 33.11
C THR A 495 -19.05 -26.52 33.50
N PRO A 496 -19.78 -25.87 32.58
CA PRO A 496 -21.01 -25.15 32.89
C PRO A 496 -22.17 -25.94 33.48
N SER A 497 -22.17 -27.26 33.32
CA SER A 497 -23.18 -28.13 33.92
C SER A 497 -22.87 -28.50 35.37
N LEU A 498 -21.64 -28.24 35.86
CA LEU A 498 -21.18 -28.63 37.19
C LEU A 498 -21.45 -27.50 38.19
N TYR A 499 -22.52 -27.62 38.97
CA TYR A 499 -22.88 -26.65 40.02
C TYR A 499 -22.34 -27.06 41.41
N CYS A 500 -21.95 -28.33 41.55
CA CYS A 500 -21.58 -28.91 42.83
C CYS A 500 -20.49 -29.98 42.63
N LEU A 501 -19.47 -29.94 43.47
CA LEU A 501 -18.30 -30.81 43.43
C LEU A 501 -18.06 -31.43 44.82
N MET A 502 -18.12 -32.76 44.88
CA MET A 502 -17.87 -33.49 46.13
C MET A 502 -16.37 -33.60 46.41
N VAL A 503 -15.96 -33.18 47.61
CA VAL A 503 -14.57 -33.12 48.09
C VAL A 503 -14.42 -33.72 49.48
N ASP A 504 -13.19 -33.99 49.91
CA ASP A 504 -12.86 -34.47 51.25
C ASP A 504 -12.92 -33.36 52.31
N ASP A 505 -12.43 -32.15 51.97
CA ASP A 505 -12.28 -31.01 52.87
C ASP A 505 -12.70 -29.71 52.17
N ILE A 506 -13.91 -29.23 52.50
CA ILE A 506 -14.49 -28.00 51.93
C ILE A 506 -13.63 -26.77 52.23
N ALA A 507 -13.02 -26.70 53.42
CA ALA A 507 -12.23 -25.53 53.81
C ALA A 507 -10.93 -25.45 53.01
N TYR A 508 -10.25 -26.58 52.84
CA TYR A 508 -9.07 -26.67 51.98
C TYR A 508 -9.43 -26.33 50.52
N SER A 509 -10.50 -26.92 49.97
CA SER A 509 -10.91 -26.69 48.58
C SER A 509 -11.27 -25.22 48.32
N ASN A 510 -12.01 -24.56 49.23
CA ASN A 510 -12.30 -23.13 49.09
C ASN A 510 -11.04 -22.26 49.13
N ALA A 511 -10.05 -22.62 49.96
CA ALA A 511 -8.83 -21.83 50.08
C ALA A 511 -7.85 -22.00 48.90
N ASN A 512 -7.84 -23.17 48.26
CA ASN A 512 -6.82 -23.52 47.26
C ASN A 512 -7.35 -23.69 45.84
N TRP A 513 -8.64 -23.98 45.65
CA TRP A 513 -9.19 -24.37 44.34
C TRP A 513 -10.26 -23.42 43.79
N SER A 514 -10.68 -22.40 44.56
CA SER A 514 -11.79 -21.52 44.18
C SER A 514 -11.56 -20.74 42.88
N THR A 515 -10.30 -20.48 42.49
CA THR A 515 -9.95 -19.82 41.23
C THR A 515 -9.94 -20.79 40.04
N ASN A 516 -10.00 -22.09 40.29
CA ASN A 516 -9.82 -23.17 39.31
C ASN A 516 -11.13 -23.95 39.05
N ILE A 517 -12.26 -23.40 39.49
CA ILE A 517 -13.62 -23.87 39.20
C ILE A 517 -14.44 -22.73 38.59
N ASP A 518 -15.59 -23.03 37.99
CA ASP A 518 -16.52 -22.00 37.55
C ASP A 518 -17.14 -21.27 38.77
N LEU A 519 -17.42 -19.97 38.63
CA LEU A 519 -17.81 -19.09 39.75
C LEU A 519 -19.09 -19.52 40.51
N TYR A 520 -19.98 -20.26 39.86
CA TYR A 520 -21.22 -20.80 40.43
C TYR A 520 -21.09 -22.23 40.98
N THR A 521 -19.94 -22.89 40.79
CA THR A 521 -19.67 -24.23 41.31
C THR A 521 -19.36 -24.14 42.80
N THR A 522 -19.93 -25.04 43.59
CA THR A 522 -19.75 -25.08 45.04
C THR A 522 -19.11 -26.40 45.49
N PHE A 523 -18.27 -26.34 46.52
CA PHE A 523 -17.69 -27.54 47.16
C PHE A 523 -18.61 -28.08 48.24
N THR A 524 -18.73 -29.40 48.32
CA THR A 524 -19.53 -30.11 49.35
C THR A 524 -18.81 -31.37 49.81
N ASP A 525 -19.04 -31.80 51.05
CA ASP A 525 -18.57 -33.09 51.59
C ASP A 525 -19.69 -34.15 51.61
N ALA A 526 -20.91 -33.75 51.30
CA ALA A 526 -22.11 -34.58 51.15
C ALA A 526 -22.54 -34.68 49.68
N PRO A 527 -23.35 -35.68 49.29
CA PRO A 527 -23.91 -35.76 47.94
C PRO A 527 -24.61 -34.47 47.51
N CYS A 528 -24.38 -34.04 46.28
CA CYS A 528 -24.96 -32.82 45.71
C CYS A 528 -26.50 -32.86 45.72
N ALA A 529 -27.12 -31.79 46.23
CA ALA A 529 -28.58 -31.63 46.18
C ALA A 529 -29.04 -31.37 44.74
N PRO A 530 -30.22 -31.85 44.28
CA PRO A 530 -30.64 -31.73 42.89
C PRO A 530 -30.51 -30.31 42.30
N ALA A 531 -29.95 -30.20 41.10
CA ALA A 531 -29.79 -28.94 40.39
C ALA A 531 -31.15 -28.23 40.19
N LYS A 532 -31.18 -26.92 40.46
CA LYS A 532 -32.34 -26.05 40.20
C LYS A 532 -32.17 -25.34 38.86
N TYR A 533 -33.22 -25.34 38.06
CA TYR A 533 -33.22 -24.73 36.74
C TYR A 533 -34.35 -23.71 36.60
N THR A 534 -34.06 -22.62 35.90
CA THR A 534 -34.99 -21.59 35.45
C THR A 534 -35.48 -21.96 34.07
N LEU A 535 -36.79 -21.91 33.84
CA LEU A 535 -37.39 -22.23 32.54
C LEU A 535 -37.13 -21.09 31.54
N ILE A 536 -36.65 -21.43 30.36
CA ILE A 536 -36.41 -20.52 29.23
C ILE A 536 -37.20 -21.04 28.03
N PRO A 537 -38.52 -20.76 27.95
CA PRO A 537 -39.39 -21.37 26.93
C PRO A 537 -39.10 -20.87 25.51
N ASP A 538 -38.51 -19.67 25.36
CA ASP A 538 -38.10 -19.13 24.07
C ASP A 538 -36.69 -19.64 23.70
N LEU A 539 -36.63 -20.58 22.74
CA LEU A 539 -35.36 -21.16 22.27
C LEU A 539 -34.43 -20.12 21.62
N SER A 540 -34.95 -18.99 21.14
CA SER A 540 -34.13 -17.88 20.64
C SER A 540 -33.43 -17.17 21.80
N PHE A 541 -34.13 -16.99 22.93
CA PHE A 541 -33.51 -16.44 24.15
C PHE A 541 -32.45 -17.40 24.69
N GLU A 542 -32.75 -18.69 24.78
CA GLU A 542 -31.79 -19.71 25.23
C GLU A 542 -30.54 -19.76 24.35
N LYS A 543 -30.68 -19.70 23.01
CA LYS A 543 -29.54 -19.60 22.07
C LYS A 543 -28.63 -18.42 22.37
N CYS A 544 -29.19 -17.28 22.74
CA CYS A 544 -28.40 -16.12 23.14
C CYS A 544 -27.64 -16.41 24.45
N LEU A 545 -28.23 -17.12 25.41
CA LEU A 545 -27.55 -17.53 26.64
C LEU A 545 -26.41 -18.52 26.36
N ILE A 546 -26.63 -19.52 25.49
CA ILE A 546 -25.59 -20.47 25.05
C ILE A 546 -24.42 -19.73 24.40
N ALA A 547 -24.72 -18.81 23.49
CA ALA A 547 -23.70 -18.09 22.74
C ALA A 547 -22.91 -17.09 23.62
N LYS A 548 -23.47 -16.70 24.78
CA LYS A 548 -22.77 -15.94 25.84
C LYS A 548 -22.05 -16.83 26.86
N GLY A 549 -22.08 -18.15 26.69
CA GLY A 549 -21.52 -19.12 27.64
C GLY A 549 -22.30 -19.22 28.96
N ILE A 550 -23.47 -18.59 29.04
CA ILE A 550 -24.38 -18.64 30.19
C ILE A 550 -25.12 -19.98 30.22
N ASP A 551 -25.30 -20.63 29.07
CA ASP A 551 -25.85 -21.99 28.98
C ASP A 551 -24.94 -22.90 28.12
N ALA A 552 -25.16 -24.21 28.20
CA ALA A 552 -24.36 -25.23 27.52
C ALA A 552 -25.14 -26.01 26.45
N VAL A 553 -26.46 -26.13 26.60
CA VAL A 553 -27.35 -26.92 25.75
C VAL A 553 -28.63 -26.15 25.47
N GLU A 554 -29.32 -26.48 24.38
CA GLU A 554 -30.65 -25.97 24.06
C GLU A 554 -31.68 -26.99 24.56
N ASP A 555 -32.10 -26.87 25.82
CA ASP A 555 -33.03 -27.79 26.48
C ASP A 555 -34.24 -27.11 27.15
N GLY A 556 -34.43 -25.82 26.88
CA GLY A 556 -35.52 -24.97 27.37
C GLY A 556 -35.35 -24.49 28.82
N LYS A 557 -34.15 -24.60 29.39
CA LYS A 557 -33.90 -24.24 30.80
C LYS A 557 -32.42 -23.93 31.05
N VAL A 558 -32.15 -23.07 32.01
CA VAL A 558 -30.78 -22.69 32.40
C VAL A 558 -30.59 -22.88 33.89
N LEU A 559 -29.36 -23.20 34.33
CA LEU A 559 -29.05 -23.37 35.74
C LEU A 559 -29.28 -22.04 36.50
N THR A 560 -30.19 -22.03 37.48
CA THR A 560 -30.63 -20.80 38.17
C THR A 560 -29.48 -20.09 38.88
N SER A 561 -28.57 -20.83 39.51
CA SER A 561 -27.40 -20.26 40.21
C SER A 561 -26.45 -19.53 39.26
N LYS A 562 -26.42 -19.91 37.98
CA LYS A 562 -25.55 -19.33 36.96
C LYS A 562 -26.09 -18.00 36.45
N ILE A 563 -27.39 -17.87 36.24
CA ILE A 563 -28.02 -16.61 35.81
C ILE A 563 -28.19 -15.60 36.95
N ALA A 564 -28.34 -16.08 38.20
CA ALA A 564 -28.55 -15.22 39.35
C ALA A 564 -27.40 -14.23 39.62
N ILE A 565 -26.19 -14.52 39.15
CA ILE A 565 -24.99 -13.69 39.31
C ILE A 565 -24.69 -12.80 38.09
N VAL A 566 -25.45 -12.91 37.00
CA VAL A 566 -25.21 -12.15 35.76
C VAL A 566 -25.60 -10.69 35.96
N LYS A 567 -24.64 -9.79 35.73
CA LYS A 567 -24.83 -8.34 35.88
C LYS A 567 -25.17 -7.61 34.58
N VAL A 568 -24.71 -8.12 33.44
CA VAL A 568 -24.92 -7.49 32.14
C VAL A 568 -25.39 -8.57 31.17
N LEU A 569 -26.52 -8.31 30.52
CA LEU A 569 -27.08 -9.18 29.50
C LEU A 569 -27.33 -8.36 28.23
N ASP A 570 -26.41 -8.44 27.28
CA ASP A 570 -26.49 -7.73 26.00
C ASP A 570 -27.01 -8.63 24.88
N LEU A 571 -28.32 -8.66 24.65
CA LEU A 571 -28.92 -9.48 23.60
C LEU A 571 -28.87 -8.82 22.21
N SER A 572 -28.16 -7.68 22.06
CA SER A 572 -28.16 -6.93 20.81
C SER A 572 -27.29 -7.57 19.72
N ASP A 573 -26.15 -8.19 20.03
CA ASP A 573 -25.14 -8.67 19.07
C ASP A 573 -25.59 -9.62 17.92
N TYR A 574 -26.82 -10.16 17.94
CA TYR A 574 -27.30 -11.19 17.00
C TYR A 574 -28.14 -10.60 15.85
N PHE A 575 -27.50 -9.88 14.94
CA PHE A 575 -28.17 -8.99 13.97
C PHE A 575 -28.74 -9.60 12.68
N SER A 576 -29.01 -10.90 12.57
CA SER A 576 -29.57 -11.38 11.29
C SER A 576 -30.64 -12.46 11.30
N ASN A 577 -30.86 -13.28 12.34
CA ASN A 577 -31.91 -14.33 12.27
C ASN A 577 -32.55 -14.77 13.60
N ILE A 578 -32.12 -14.27 14.76
CA ILE A 578 -32.63 -14.72 16.07
C ILE A 578 -33.77 -13.80 16.50
N LYS A 579 -34.97 -14.37 16.70
CA LYS A 579 -36.20 -13.63 17.02
C LYS A 579 -36.67 -14.01 18.42
N ILE A 580 -36.25 -13.22 19.41
CA ILE A 580 -36.75 -13.36 20.77
C ILE A 580 -38.19 -12.80 20.81
N THR A 581 -39.14 -13.61 21.24
CA THR A 581 -40.58 -13.30 21.35
C THR A 581 -41.04 -13.21 22.80
N ASP A 582 -40.35 -13.92 23.70
CA ASP A 582 -40.67 -14.07 25.12
C ASP A 582 -39.36 -14.04 25.95
N LEU A 583 -39.38 -13.29 27.05
CA LEU A 583 -38.26 -13.14 27.99
C LEU A 583 -38.49 -13.88 29.32
N THR A 584 -39.49 -14.76 29.41
CA THR A 584 -39.72 -15.61 30.58
C THR A 584 -38.41 -16.26 31.05
N GLY A 585 -38.13 -16.16 32.35
CA GLY A 585 -36.89 -16.54 33.01
C GLY A 585 -35.96 -15.36 33.31
N ILE A 586 -36.18 -14.18 32.71
CA ILE A 586 -35.42 -12.96 33.02
C ILE A 586 -35.57 -12.53 34.49
N GLU A 587 -36.67 -12.91 35.14
CA GLU A 587 -36.96 -12.63 36.56
C GLU A 587 -35.93 -13.24 37.51
N ASP A 588 -35.28 -14.34 37.13
CA ASP A 588 -34.27 -15.03 37.94
C ASP A 588 -32.86 -14.43 37.78
N PHE A 589 -32.67 -13.46 36.87
CA PHE A 589 -31.45 -12.66 36.77
C PHE A 589 -31.41 -11.58 37.86
N THR A 590 -31.33 -12.03 39.11
CA THR A 590 -31.48 -11.19 40.31
C THR A 590 -30.38 -10.13 40.48
N ALA A 591 -29.18 -10.35 39.92
CA ALA A 591 -28.07 -9.40 39.94
C ALA A 591 -27.99 -8.48 38.70
N LEU A 592 -28.97 -8.51 37.79
CA LEU A 592 -28.91 -7.80 36.50
C LEU A 592 -28.93 -6.28 36.67
N GLU A 593 -27.85 -5.62 36.23
CA GLU A 593 -27.66 -4.17 36.26
C GLU A 593 -27.87 -3.52 34.88
N GLU A 594 -27.62 -4.24 33.79
CA GLU A 594 -27.80 -3.75 32.41
C GLU A 594 -28.43 -4.82 31.51
N LEU A 595 -29.52 -4.43 30.83
CA LEU A 595 -30.22 -5.26 29.85
C LEU A 595 -30.31 -4.49 28.52
N LYS A 596 -29.81 -5.10 27.44
CA LYS A 596 -30.00 -4.60 26.07
C LYS A 596 -30.73 -5.65 25.26
N LEU A 597 -31.82 -5.26 24.62
CA LEU A 597 -32.63 -6.13 23.77
C LEU A 597 -32.22 -6.02 22.30
N PRO A 598 -32.46 -7.06 21.48
CA PRO A 598 -32.15 -7.01 20.06
C PRO A 598 -33.00 -5.98 19.31
N TYR A 599 -32.37 -5.22 18.39
CA TYR A 599 -33.10 -4.39 17.43
C TYR A 599 -33.59 -5.22 16.24
N THR A 600 -34.74 -4.86 15.65
CA THR A 600 -35.31 -5.59 14.49
C THR A 600 -35.64 -4.65 13.33
N PHE A 601 -35.10 -4.94 12.13
CA PHE A 601 -35.33 -4.15 10.91
C PHE A 601 -36.49 -4.68 10.05
N ASP A 602 -36.92 -5.93 10.23
CA ASP A 602 -38.01 -6.53 9.46
C ASP A 602 -39.36 -6.25 10.14
N ASN A 603 -40.43 -6.03 9.36
CA ASN A 603 -41.80 -5.77 9.87
C ASN A 603 -42.39 -6.87 10.79
N ASN A 604 -41.60 -7.88 11.21
CA ASN A 604 -42.03 -9.10 11.92
C ASN A 604 -41.18 -9.50 13.17
N GLY A 605 -40.45 -8.58 13.81
CA GLY A 605 -39.86 -8.81 15.16
C GLY A 605 -40.89 -8.62 16.32
N PRO A 606 -40.84 -9.38 17.45
CA PRO A 606 -42.06 -9.81 18.17
C PRO A 606 -42.20 -9.48 19.68
N LEU A 607 -41.25 -8.82 20.36
CA LEU A 607 -41.36 -8.48 21.79
C LEU A 607 -42.37 -7.34 22.03
N LYS A 608 -43.66 -7.69 22.10
CA LYS A 608 -44.74 -6.71 22.33
C LYS A 608 -44.74 -6.14 23.74
N ASN A 609 -44.39 -6.99 24.71
CA ASN A 609 -44.36 -6.69 26.14
C ASN A 609 -43.11 -7.34 26.75
N ILE A 610 -42.60 -6.74 27.82
CA ILE A 610 -41.55 -7.32 28.67
C ILE A 610 -41.96 -7.17 30.12
N ASP A 611 -41.67 -8.18 30.94
CA ASP A 611 -41.78 -8.10 32.40
C ASP A 611 -40.37 -8.10 32.99
N ILE A 612 -39.99 -6.96 33.58
CA ILE A 612 -38.70 -6.74 34.24
C ILE A 612 -38.90 -6.39 35.72
N SER A 613 -40.09 -6.65 36.26
CA SER A 613 -40.50 -6.21 37.60
C SER A 613 -39.67 -6.82 38.75
N HIS A 614 -38.99 -7.94 38.48
CA HIS A 614 -38.12 -8.64 39.44
C HIS A 614 -36.64 -8.27 39.30
N ASN A 615 -36.23 -7.57 38.23
CA ASN A 615 -34.86 -7.12 38.03
C ASN A 615 -34.60 -5.81 38.80
N LEU A 616 -34.64 -5.89 40.13
CA LEU A 616 -34.58 -4.74 41.04
C LEU A 616 -33.22 -4.00 41.00
N ALA A 617 -32.16 -4.66 40.55
CA ALA A 617 -30.82 -4.10 40.41
C ALA A 617 -30.61 -3.33 39.09
N LEU A 618 -31.60 -3.32 38.18
CA LEU A 618 -31.46 -2.80 36.82
C LEU A 618 -31.23 -1.28 36.82
N LYS A 619 -30.07 -0.86 36.30
CA LYS A 619 -29.65 0.54 36.15
C LYS A 619 -29.79 1.04 34.72
N LYS A 620 -29.68 0.14 33.74
CA LYS A 620 -29.73 0.47 32.32
C LYS A 620 -30.64 -0.48 31.57
N LEU A 621 -31.54 0.09 30.79
CA LEU A 621 -32.42 -0.66 29.90
C LEU A 621 -32.39 -0.07 28.50
N ASP A 622 -31.99 -0.86 27.52
CA ASP A 622 -32.11 -0.54 26.10
C ASP A 622 -33.10 -1.47 25.40
N CYS A 623 -34.22 -0.91 24.98
CA CYS A 623 -35.27 -1.58 24.23
C CYS A 623 -35.48 -0.92 22.86
N THR A 624 -34.40 -0.42 22.23
CA THR A 624 -34.46 0.22 20.91
C THR A 624 -35.08 -0.69 19.85
N GLN A 625 -36.05 -0.18 19.08
CA GLN A 625 -36.66 -0.91 17.95
C GLN A 625 -37.27 -2.28 18.32
N THR A 626 -37.78 -2.42 19.54
CA THR A 626 -38.42 -3.66 20.04
C THR A 626 -39.94 -3.70 19.79
N ARG A 627 -40.56 -2.57 19.45
CA ARG A 627 -42.00 -2.37 19.17
C ARG A 627 -42.93 -2.46 20.37
N LEU A 628 -42.40 -2.22 21.56
CA LEU A 628 -43.18 -2.16 22.77
C LEU A 628 -44.35 -1.20 22.61
N THR A 629 -45.55 -1.66 22.96
CA THR A 629 -46.74 -0.81 23.05
C THR A 629 -46.96 -0.27 24.46
N THR A 630 -46.44 -0.98 25.45
CA THR A 630 -46.46 -0.63 26.87
C THR A 630 -45.16 -1.07 27.52
N LEU A 631 -44.74 -0.36 28.57
CA LEU A 631 -43.62 -0.74 29.42
C LEU A 631 -43.88 -0.27 30.85
N ASP A 632 -43.74 -1.16 31.82
CA ASP A 632 -43.78 -0.84 33.24
C ASP A 632 -42.35 -0.90 33.82
N VAL A 633 -41.86 0.25 34.29
CA VAL A 633 -40.55 0.41 34.95
C VAL A 633 -40.68 0.76 36.43
N SER A 634 -41.89 0.62 37.01
CA SER A 634 -42.21 1.16 38.33
C SER A 634 -41.51 0.46 39.50
N ASN A 635 -41.00 -0.76 39.31
CA ASN A 635 -40.19 -1.51 40.29
C ASN A 635 -38.68 -1.37 40.05
N ASN A 636 -38.23 -0.86 38.89
CA ASN A 636 -36.82 -0.72 38.55
C ASN A 636 -36.27 0.62 39.07
N LEU A 637 -36.31 0.79 40.40
CA LEU A 637 -35.97 2.04 41.08
C LEU A 637 -34.51 2.48 40.91
N ALA A 638 -33.63 1.55 40.53
CA ALA A 638 -32.22 1.79 40.27
C ALA A 638 -31.92 2.35 38.86
N LEU A 639 -32.93 2.47 37.97
CA LEU A 639 -32.72 2.93 36.59
C LEU A 639 -32.11 4.35 36.54
N THR A 640 -30.94 4.43 35.90
CA THR A 640 -30.23 5.67 35.56
C THR A 640 -30.32 6.00 34.07
N GLU A 641 -30.54 5.00 33.22
CA GLU A 641 -30.59 5.15 31.76
C GLU A 641 -31.70 4.28 31.17
N LEU A 642 -32.60 4.90 30.40
CA LEU A 642 -33.72 4.24 29.74
C LEU A 642 -33.78 4.66 28.27
N ASN A 643 -33.49 3.71 27.37
CA ASN A 643 -33.53 3.91 25.93
C ASN A 643 -34.68 3.13 25.29
N LEU A 644 -35.64 3.87 24.75
CA LEU A 644 -36.88 3.39 24.16
C LEU A 644 -37.06 3.89 22.72
N TYR A 645 -35.95 4.27 22.07
CA TYR A 645 -35.97 4.77 20.70
C TYR A 645 -36.75 3.84 19.76
N GLU A 646 -37.67 4.40 18.99
CA GLU A 646 -38.39 3.73 17.92
C GLU A 646 -39.22 2.52 18.40
N ASN A 647 -40.17 2.80 19.29
CA ASN A 647 -41.16 1.84 19.77
C ASN A 647 -42.58 2.29 19.40
N ASN A 648 -43.61 1.67 19.97
CA ASN A 648 -45.02 2.01 19.72
C ASN A 648 -45.72 2.52 20.99
N LEU A 649 -44.96 3.07 21.95
CA LEU A 649 -45.49 3.49 23.23
C LEU A 649 -46.44 4.69 23.05
N THR A 650 -47.65 4.56 23.61
CA THR A 650 -48.63 5.66 23.68
C THR A 650 -48.63 6.36 25.04
N THR A 651 -48.15 5.67 26.07
CA THR A 651 -47.95 6.16 27.43
C THR A 651 -46.64 5.62 28.00
N LEU A 652 -46.01 6.38 28.89
CA LEU A 652 -44.84 5.96 29.65
C LEU A 652 -44.87 6.65 31.03
N ASP A 653 -44.78 5.87 32.10
CA ASP A 653 -44.67 6.38 33.48
C ASP A 653 -43.26 6.12 34.01
N VAL A 654 -42.51 7.20 34.23
CA VAL A 654 -41.15 7.18 34.81
C VAL A 654 -41.10 7.84 36.18
N THR A 655 -42.25 8.13 36.79
CA THR A 655 -42.34 8.99 37.99
C THR A 655 -41.74 8.36 39.25
N LYS A 656 -41.49 7.05 39.25
CA LYS A 656 -40.81 6.34 40.35
C LYS A 656 -39.30 6.17 40.15
N ASN A 657 -38.78 6.42 38.95
CA ASN A 657 -37.36 6.23 38.63
C ASN A 657 -36.56 7.49 38.97
N LEU A 658 -36.44 7.78 40.27
CA LEU A 658 -35.85 9.04 40.78
C LEU A 658 -34.36 9.21 40.40
N ALA A 659 -33.66 8.10 40.15
CA ALA A 659 -32.25 8.06 39.75
C ALA A 659 -32.03 8.28 38.23
N LEU A 660 -33.10 8.43 37.44
CA LEU A 660 -33.01 8.49 35.98
C LEU A 660 -32.26 9.75 35.51
N GLU A 661 -31.11 9.56 34.87
CA GLU A 661 -30.25 10.62 34.32
C GLU A 661 -30.44 10.80 32.81
N THR A 662 -30.75 9.72 32.09
CA THR A 662 -30.95 9.73 30.64
C THR A 662 -32.24 9.01 30.26
N LEU A 663 -33.10 9.70 29.51
CA LEU A 663 -34.32 9.14 28.92
C LEU A 663 -34.35 9.43 27.43
N ASN A 664 -34.35 8.36 26.62
CA ASN A 664 -34.62 8.45 25.19
C ASN A 664 -35.98 7.80 24.91
N CYS A 665 -37.00 8.64 24.72
CA CYS A 665 -38.35 8.28 24.36
C CYS A 665 -38.70 8.65 22.90
N SER A 666 -37.71 9.02 22.09
CA SER A 666 -37.89 9.43 20.70
C SER A 666 -38.52 8.34 19.83
N MET A 667 -39.17 8.75 18.73
CA MET A 667 -39.80 7.88 17.74
C MET A 667 -40.86 6.95 18.37
N ASN A 668 -41.65 7.49 19.29
CA ASN A 668 -42.82 6.83 19.88
C ASN A 668 -44.10 7.63 19.57
N ARG A 669 -45.24 7.17 20.11
CA ARG A 669 -46.57 7.77 19.91
C ARG A 669 -47.10 8.46 21.17
N LEU A 670 -46.20 8.98 21.99
CA LEU A 670 -46.52 9.64 23.25
C LEU A 670 -47.21 10.99 23.00
N THR A 671 -48.38 11.18 23.59
CA THR A 671 -49.11 12.47 23.56
C THR A 671 -48.73 13.40 24.71
N SER A 672 -48.20 12.80 25.80
CA SER A 672 -47.66 13.47 26.98
C SER A 672 -46.62 12.58 27.64
N ILE A 673 -45.72 13.19 28.42
CA ILE A 673 -44.75 12.49 29.26
C ILE A 673 -44.57 13.29 30.57
N ASN A 674 -44.65 12.61 31.71
CA ASN A 674 -44.45 13.22 33.02
C ASN A 674 -43.03 12.91 33.53
N VAL A 675 -42.13 13.90 33.45
CA VAL A 675 -40.76 13.82 33.98
C VAL A 675 -40.54 14.66 35.23
N SER A 676 -41.62 15.20 35.84
CA SER A 676 -41.52 16.13 36.98
C SER A 676 -40.89 15.50 38.24
N ASN A 677 -40.95 14.18 38.39
CA ASN A 677 -40.33 13.45 39.50
C ASN A 677 -38.92 12.92 39.18
N ASN A 678 -38.29 13.35 38.09
CA ASN A 678 -36.94 12.89 37.68
C ASN A 678 -35.91 14.05 37.78
N PRO A 679 -35.58 14.54 38.99
CA PRO A 679 -34.70 15.70 39.16
C PRO A 679 -33.25 15.44 38.72
N ALA A 680 -32.83 14.17 38.65
CA ALA A 680 -31.50 13.75 38.19
C ALA A 680 -31.33 13.78 36.66
N LEU A 681 -32.41 14.02 35.89
CA LEU A 681 -32.42 13.93 34.44
C LEU A 681 -31.50 15.00 33.80
N LYS A 682 -30.43 14.54 33.15
CA LYS A 682 -29.44 15.33 32.41
C LYS A 682 -29.72 15.34 30.90
N LYS A 683 -30.27 14.25 30.36
CA LYS A 683 -30.54 14.11 28.93
C LYS A 683 -31.96 13.59 28.69
N LEU A 684 -32.72 14.34 27.91
CA LEU A 684 -34.07 13.97 27.49
C LEU A 684 -34.18 14.07 25.97
N LEU A 685 -34.46 12.94 25.32
CA LEU A 685 -34.80 12.89 23.89
C LEU A 685 -36.21 12.34 23.76
N CYS A 686 -37.11 13.13 23.20
CA CYS A 686 -38.50 12.78 22.94
C CYS A 686 -38.94 13.39 21.61
N SER A 687 -38.09 13.21 20.59
CA SER A 687 -38.32 13.67 19.22
C SER A 687 -39.19 12.70 18.41
N GLY A 688 -39.94 13.21 17.44
CA GLY A 688 -40.65 12.39 16.44
C GLY A 688 -39.79 12.09 15.19
N SER A 689 -40.35 11.36 14.21
CA SER A 689 -39.68 11.11 12.92
C SER A 689 -39.83 12.29 11.94
N ASN A 690 -38.79 12.60 11.17
CA ASN A 690 -38.80 13.68 10.15
C ASN A 690 -38.56 13.22 8.69
N THR A 691 -38.74 11.94 8.35
CA THR A 691 -38.51 11.51 6.95
C THR A 691 -39.79 11.63 6.13
N GLU A 692 -39.92 12.74 5.41
CA GLU A 692 -40.79 12.83 4.23
C GLU A 692 -40.30 11.85 3.16
N GLY A 693 -40.79 10.62 3.22
CA GLY A 693 -40.54 9.62 2.19
C GLY A 693 -40.14 8.26 2.76
N ILE A 694 -40.85 7.24 2.28
CA ILE A 694 -40.60 5.80 2.43
C ILE A 694 -40.88 5.19 3.82
N GLY A 695 -42.13 4.75 4.03
CA GLY A 695 -42.52 3.64 4.92
C GLY A 695 -42.65 3.93 6.42
N ASN A 696 -43.88 3.89 6.94
CA ASN A 696 -44.27 3.95 8.36
C ASN A 696 -43.72 5.14 9.17
N ILE A 697 -44.30 6.31 8.93
CA ILE A 697 -44.00 7.58 9.60
C ILE A 697 -44.55 7.56 11.04
N GLN A 698 -43.67 7.53 12.05
CA GLN A 698 -44.07 7.80 13.43
C GLN A 698 -43.90 9.29 13.75
N GLN A 699 -44.90 10.08 13.35
CA GLN A 699 -44.98 11.50 13.73
C GLN A 699 -45.04 11.62 15.26
N GLY A 700 -44.19 12.48 15.85
CA GLY A 700 -44.26 12.79 17.28
C GLY A 700 -45.59 13.44 17.62
N LEU A 701 -46.15 13.12 18.80
CA LEU A 701 -47.50 13.55 19.19
C LEU A 701 -47.52 14.46 20.43
N LEU A 702 -46.35 14.83 20.99
CA LEU A 702 -46.28 15.69 22.17
C LEU A 702 -46.84 17.08 21.86
N THR A 703 -47.71 17.56 22.75
CA THR A 703 -48.33 18.90 22.64
C THR A 703 -47.72 19.90 23.62
N SER A 704 -47.21 19.42 24.75
CA SER A 704 -46.52 20.20 25.77
C SER A 704 -45.66 19.27 26.64
N ILE A 705 -44.72 19.85 27.39
CA ILE A 705 -43.90 19.14 28.37
C ILE A 705 -43.56 20.08 29.52
N ASP A 706 -43.69 19.60 30.77
CA ASP A 706 -43.26 20.31 31.96
C ASP A 706 -41.85 19.85 32.34
N LEU A 707 -40.89 20.77 32.30
CA LEU A 707 -39.48 20.55 32.61
C LEU A 707 -39.01 21.31 33.86
N THR A 708 -39.94 21.92 34.62
CA THR A 708 -39.62 22.85 35.71
C THR A 708 -38.85 22.19 36.86
N GLN A 709 -38.98 20.87 37.03
CA GLN A 709 -38.27 20.09 38.06
C GLN A 709 -36.96 19.46 37.56
N ASN A 710 -36.71 19.41 36.25
CA ASN A 710 -35.52 18.79 35.65
C ASN A 710 -34.35 19.79 35.61
N THR A 711 -33.98 20.34 36.76
CA THR A 711 -32.94 21.40 36.88
C THR A 711 -31.53 20.94 36.48
N ALA A 712 -31.30 19.62 36.44
CA ALA A 712 -30.04 19.01 35.99
C ALA A 712 -29.91 18.90 34.46
N LEU A 713 -30.94 19.26 33.68
CA LEU A 713 -30.99 19.02 32.24
C LEU A 713 -29.91 19.80 31.46
N GLU A 714 -29.11 19.07 30.71
CA GLU A 714 -27.99 19.56 29.88
C GLU A 714 -28.26 19.40 28.38
N TYR A 715 -29.08 18.41 28.00
CA TYR A 715 -29.45 18.10 26.62
C TYR A 715 -30.95 17.86 26.51
N LEU A 716 -31.61 18.59 25.60
CA LEU A 716 -33.01 18.42 25.28
C LEU A 716 -33.23 18.29 23.77
N ASP A 717 -33.91 17.22 23.35
CA ASP A 717 -34.46 17.09 22.00
C ASP A 717 -35.94 16.76 22.05
N ILE A 718 -36.78 17.68 21.55
CA ILE A 718 -38.23 17.52 21.41
C ILE A 718 -38.67 17.85 19.98
N SER A 719 -37.77 17.66 19.02
CA SER A 719 -37.99 17.97 17.61
C SER A 719 -39.09 17.10 16.97
N ASN A 720 -39.70 17.55 15.88
CA ASN A 720 -40.64 16.78 15.04
C ASN A 720 -41.92 16.31 15.76
N ASN A 721 -42.39 17.07 16.74
CA ASN A 721 -43.68 16.84 17.38
C ASN A 721 -44.82 17.65 16.72
N ASN A 722 -44.50 18.67 15.90
CA ASN A 722 -45.43 19.47 15.08
C ASN A 722 -46.64 20.09 15.83
N LYS A 723 -46.65 20.06 17.16
CA LYS A 723 -47.78 20.52 17.99
C LYS A 723 -47.37 21.38 19.17
N ILE A 724 -46.07 21.44 19.50
CA ILE A 724 -45.57 22.24 20.61
C ILE A 724 -45.59 23.72 20.20
N ILE A 725 -46.39 24.53 20.88
CA ILE A 725 -46.58 25.97 20.61
C ILE A 725 -45.84 26.88 21.59
N GLY A 726 -45.40 26.35 22.74
CA GLY A 726 -44.66 27.05 23.77
C GLY A 726 -43.88 26.09 24.65
N LEU A 727 -42.82 26.59 25.28
CA LEU A 727 -41.90 25.82 26.12
C LEU A 727 -41.38 26.72 27.25
N ASP A 728 -41.36 26.22 28.49
CA ASP A 728 -40.73 26.91 29.62
C ASP A 728 -39.43 26.18 29.98
N LEU A 729 -38.30 26.87 29.83
CA LEU A 729 -36.96 26.39 30.16
C LEU A 729 -36.29 27.19 31.29
N SER A 730 -37.06 28.02 32.00
CA SER A 730 -36.55 28.97 33.02
C SER A 730 -35.79 28.31 34.17
N LYS A 731 -36.01 27.01 34.41
CA LYS A 731 -35.34 26.23 35.46
C LYS A 731 -34.18 25.37 34.94
N ASN A 732 -34.05 25.17 33.63
CA ASN A 732 -33.08 24.25 33.02
C ASN A 732 -31.76 24.97 32.65
N THR A 733 -31.21 25.73 33.61
CA THR A 733 -30.05 26.64 33.40
C THR A 733 -28.75 25.95 32.97
N LYS A 734 -28.69 24.62 33.09
CA LYS A 734 -27.56 23.79 32.65
C LYS A 734 -27.60 23.36 31.18
N LEU A 735 -28.65 23.70 30.43
CA LEU A 735 -28.78 23.32 29.03
C LEU A 735 -27.60 23.82 28.20
N THR A 736 -26.97 22.90 27.47
CA THR A 736 -25.88 23.16 26.51
C THR A 736 -26.32 22.85 25.08
N ILE A 737 -27.26 21.93 24.88
CA ILE A 737 -27.83 21.55 23.58
C ILE A 737 -29.35 21.57 23.66
N LEU A 738 -29.97 22.31 22.73
CA LEU A 738 -31.43 22.43 22.61
C LEU A 738 -31.87 22.19 21.17
N LEU A 739 -32.61 21.10 20.93
CA LEU A 739 -33.17 20.72 19.63
C LEU A 739 -34.71 20.75 19.71
N ILE A 740 -35.30 21.69 18.99
CA ILE A 740 -36.73 22.02 19.00
C ILE A 740 -37.28 22.19 17.58
N ASN A 741 -36.65 21.53 16.59
CA ASN A 741 -37.02 21.64 15.18
C ASN A 741 -38.43 21.13 14.90
N ASN A 742 -39.07 21.61 13.84
CA ASN A 742 -40.34 21.09 13.34
C ASN A 742 -41.42 21.03 14.44
N ASN A 743 -41.66 22.20 15.02
CA ASN A 743 -42.68 22.48 16.01
C ASN A 743 -43.44 23.75 15.57
N ASN A 744 -44.42 24.19 16.36
CA ASN A 744 -45.21 25.38 16.08
C ASN A 744 -44.85 26.55 17.02
N LEU A 745 -43.57 26.66 17.40
CA LEU A 745 -43.11 27.73 18.29
C LEU A 745 -43.16 29.08 17.56
N ASN A 746 -43.76 30.07 18.21
CA ASN A 746 -43.82 31.45 17.73
C ASN A 746 -42.70 32.33 18.29
N SER A 747 -42.02 31.88 19.35
CA SER A 747 -40.91 32.60 19.99
C SER A 747 -39.92 31.63 20.62
N VAL A 748 -38.63 31.96 20.53
CA VAL A 748 -37.54 31.32 21.27
C VAL A 748 -36.89 32.39 22.14
N TYR A 749 -37.29 32.43 23.41
CA TYR A 749 -36.83 33.45 24.37
C TYR A 749 -36.57 32.78 25.74
N PHE A 750 -35.31 32.45 26.00
CA PHE A 750 -34.91 31.71 27.19
C PHE A 750 -33.71 32.36 27.90
N PRO A 751 -33.88 33.50 28.59
CA PRO A 751 -32.77 34.32 29.10
C PRO A 751 -31.89 33.64 30.16
N GLU A 752 -32.38 32.57 30.79
CA GLU A 752 -31.67 31.84 31.84
C GLU A 752 -30.72 30.75 31.27
N ASN A 753 -30.83 30.36 29.99
CA ASN A 753 -30.06 29.27 29.39
C ASN A 753 -28.75 29.75 28.74
N LYS A 754 -27.94 30.48 29.52
CA LYS A 754 -26.71 31.14 29.06
C LYS A 754 -25.57 30.17 28.68
N LEU A 755 -25.70 28.90 29.05
CA LEU A 755 -24.72 27.84 28.75
C LEU A 755 -24.96 27.15 27.39
N LEU A 756 -26.01 27.53 26.66
CA LEU A 756 -26.30 26.96 25.33
C LEU A 756 -25.12 27.16 24.38
N LYS A 757 -24.67 26.05 23.80
CA LYS A 757 -23.65 25.95 22.76
C LYS A 757 -24.25 25.59 21.40
N ALA A 758 -25.34 24.84 21.38
CA ALA A 758 -26.06 24.48 20.17
C ALA A 758 -27.56 24.70 20.33
N LEU A 759 -28.15 25.42 19.36
CA LEU A 759 -29.59 25.66 19.27
C LEU A 759 -30.08 25.27 17.88
N SER A 760 -31.09 24.41 17.83
CA SER A 760 -31.74 24.00 16.59
C SER A 760 -33.24 24.24 16.71
N CYS A 761 -33.76 25.21 15.97
CA CYS A 761 -35.14 25.66 15.95
C CYS A 761 -35.68 25.84 14.52
N GLU A 762 -35.24 24.99 13.60
CA GLU A 762 -35.70 24.98 12.21
C GLU A 762 -37.17 24.61 12.10
N TYR A 763 -37.83 24.97 10.99
CA TYR A 763 -39.22 24.62 10.71
C TYR A 763 -40.17 25.02 11.87
N ASN A 764 -40.09 26.28 12.26
CA ASN A 764 -40.99 26.91 13.24
C ASN A 764 -41.60 28.19 12.62
N ASN A 765 -42.37 28.95 13.41
CA ASN A 765 -43.03 30.18 12.95
C ASN A 765 -42.33 31.45 13.46
N LEU A 766 -41.01 31.41 13.66
CA LEU A 766 -40.26 32.50 14.29
C LEU A 766 -40.10 33.70 13.35
N THR A 767 -40.48 34.89 13.81
CA THR A 767 -40.26 36.16 13.10
C THR A 767 -39.02 36.92 13.59
N THR A 768 -38.61 36.67 14.83
CA THR A 768 -37.42 37.24 15.46
C THR A 768 -36.70 36.18 16.28
N LEU A 769 -35.37 36.25 16.35
CA LEU A 769 -34.55 35.39 17.20
C LEU A 769 -33.42 36.22 17.82
N ASP A 770 -33.49 36.44 19.13
CA ASP A 770 -32.44 37.13 19.88
C ASP A 770 -31.45 36.12 20.47
N ILE A 771 -30.34 35.91 19.76
CA ILE A 771 -29.27 35.01 20.22
C ILE A 771 -28.27 35.69 21.17
N SER A 772 -28.42 36.99 21.46
CA SER A 772 -27.57 37.67 22.46
C SER A 772 -27.79 37.12 23.88
N LEU A 773 -28.93 36.46 24.09
CA LEU A 773 -29.25 35.69 25.29
C LEU A 773 -28.33 34.48 25.50
N TYR A 774 -27.65 34.00 24.44
CA TYR A 774 -26.84 32.79 24.42
C TYR A 774 -25.39 33.13 24.04
N PRO A 775 -24.58 33.70 24.95
CA PRO A 775 -23.24 34.20 24.64
C PRO A 775 -22.23 33.10 24.28
N ASN A 776 -22.49 31.85 24.66
CA ASN A 776 -21.63 30.70 24.39
C ASN A 776 -22.04 29.91 23.13
N LEU A 777 -22.98 30.42 22.33
CA LEU A 777 -23.52 29.72 21.18
C LEU A 777 -22.45 29.54 20.11
N GLU A 778 -22.26 28.30 19.66
CA GLU A 778 -21.31 27.91 18.60
C GLU A 778 -22.03 27.40 17.34
N ILE A 779 -23.23 26.83 17.50
CA ILE A 779 -24.03 26.22 16.43
C ILE A 779 -25.46 26.75 16.50
N LEU A 780 -25.96 27.29 15.39
CA LEU A 780 -27.36 27.68 15.23
C LEU A 780 -27.95 27.11 13.95
N ASN A 781 -29.05 26.39 14.11
CA ASN A 781 -29.89 25.95 13.01
C ASN A 781 -31.27 26.59 13.16
N CYS A 782 -31.58 27.58 12.34
CA CYS A 782 -32.82 28.36 12.38
C CYS A 782 -33.47 28.53 10.99
N GLY A 783 -33.22 27.60 10.06
CA GLY A 783 -33.84 27.56 8.74
C GLY A 783 -35.36 27.37 8.76
N TYR A 784 -36.02 27.63 7.64
CA TYR A 784 -37.46 27.46 7.45
C TYR A 784 -38.29 28.18 8.53
N ASN A 785 -38.00 29.47 8.70
CA ASN A 785 -38.68 30.39 9.60
C ASN A 785 -39.05 31.68 8.83
N LYS A 786 -39.38 32.76 9.53
CA LYS A 786 -39.73 34.08 8.97
C LYS A 786 -38.82 35.20 9.51
N LEU A 787 -37.56 34.87 9.80
CA LEU A 787 -36.60 35.81 10.38
C LEU A 787 -36.21 36.89 9.37
N THR A 788 -36.28 38.17 9.74
CA THR A 788 -35.89 39.30 8.88
C THR A 788 -34.48 39.83 9.15
N ALA A 789 -33.92 39.50 10.31
CA ALA A 789 -32.58 39.86 10.73
C ALA A 789 -32.01 38.80 11.67
N LEU A 790 -30.69 38.65 11.68
CA LEU A 790 -29.96 37.79 12.60
C LEU A 790 -28.63 38.47 12.97
N ASN A 791 -28.41 38.73 14.27
CA ASN A 791 -27.23 39.43 14.75
C ASN A 791 -26.26 38.46 15.43
N LEU A 792 -25.10 38.20 14.81
CA LEU A 792 -24.03 37.33 15.32
C LEU A 792 -22.79 38.10 15.80
N THR A 793 -22.85 39.43 15.88
CA THR A 793 -21.67 40.28 16.13
C THR A 793 -21.00 40.05 17.48
N GLN A 794 -21.72 39.46 18.44
CA GLN A 794 -21.23 39.17 19.80
C GLN A 794 -20.79 37.70 19.99
N HIS A 795 -20.64 36.92 18.91
CA HIS A 795 -20.36 35.47 18.98
C HIS A 795 -19.03 35.09 18.30
N PRO A 796 -17.86 35.45 18.86
CA PRO A 796 -16.56 35.25 18.20
C PRO A 796 -16.15 33.78 18.00
N ASN A 797 -16.72 32.86 18.80
CA ASN A 797 -16.44 31.43 18.73
C ASN A 797 -17.41 30.65 17.83
N PHE A 798 -18.29 31.35 17.11
CA PHE A 798 -19.35 30.76 16.31
C PHE A 798 -18.80 29.94 15.13
N LYS A 799 -19.30 28.71 14.94
CA LYS A 799 -18.78 27.73 13.98
C LYS A 799 -19.76 27.40 12.86
N ASN A 800 -21.03 27.13 13.18
CA ASN A 800 -21.98 26.61 12.19
C ASN A 800 -23.29 27.42 12.20
N LEU A 801 -23.64 28.00 11.06
CA LEU A 801 -24.91 28.68 10.84
C LEU A 801 -25.72 27.98 9.75
N THR A 802 -26.91 27.48 10.07
CA THR A 802 -27.93 27.14 9.06
C THR A 802 -29.16 28.04 9.26
N CYS A 803 -29.42 28.92 8.31
CA CYS A 803 -30.58 29.80 8.28
C CYS A 803 -31.27 29.86 6.90
N PRO A 804 -31.38 28.74 6.14
CA PRO A 804 -32.01 28.78 4.82
C PRO A 804 -33.52 29.06 4.93
N VAL A 805 -34.14 29.59 3.87
CA VAL A 805 -35.61 29.81 3.80
C VAL A 805 -36.08 30.71 4.97
N ASN A 806 -35.64 31.96 4.93
CA ASN A 806 -36.03 33.03 5.85
C ASN A 806 -36.20 34.34 5.04
N GLU A 807 -36.36 35.47 5.72
CA GLU A 807 -36.49 36.80 5.10
C GLU A 807 -35.30 37.73 5.43
N ILE A 808 -34.13 37.18 5.74
CA ILE A 808 -32.97 37.94 6.21
C ILE A 808 -32.43 38.83 5.09
N THR A 809 -32.31 40.14 5.36
CA THR A 809 -31.86 41.14 4.37
C THR A 809 -30.38 41.46 4.44
N THR A 810 -29.78 41.34 5.63
CA THR A 810 -28.35 41.57 5.88
C THR A 810 -27.83 40.55 6.89
N LEU A 811 -26.57 40.14 6.72
CA LEU A 811 -25.91 39.17 7.59
C LEU A 811 -24.44 39.57 7.79
N ASP A 812 -24.13 40.15 8.95
CA ASP A 812 -22.77 40.52 9.33
C ASP A 812 -22.07 39.35 10.03
N LEU A 813 -21.02 38.83 9.39
CA LEU A 813 -20.20 37.71 9.86
C LEU A 813 -18.74 38.12 10.16
N SER A 814 -18.47 39.43 10.17
CA SER A 814 -17.11 39.98 10.31
C SER A 814 -16.45 39.66 11.65
N ASN A 815 -17.26 39.42 12.69
CA ASN A 815 -16.82 39.08 14.04
C ASN A 815 -16.81 37.57 14.32
N ASN A 816 -17.02 36.70 13.31
CA ASN A 816 -17.12 35.25 13.50
C ASN A 816 -15.96 34.49 12.80
N PRO A 817 -14.69 34.71 13.18
CA PRO A 817 -13.54 34.14 12.47
C PRO A 817 -13.42 32.62 12.56
N GLN A 818 -14.18 31.98 13.46
CA GLN A 818 -14.23 30.53 13.63
C GLN A 818 -15.28 29.83 12.75
N LEU A 819 -16.02 30.58 11.92
CA LEU A 819 -17.10 30.03 11.09
C LEU A 819 -16.54 29.01 10.08
N GLU A 820 -17.14 27.82 10.08
CA GLU A 820 -16.76 26.63 9.33
C GLU A 820 -17.83 26.24 8.30
N ILE A 821 -19.12 26.33 8.67
CA ILE A 821 -20.27 26.01 7.83
C ILE A 821 -21.28 27.17 7.80
N LEU A 822 -21.72 27.56 6.60
CA LEU A 822 -22.75 28.58 6.39
C LEU A 822 -23.80 28.16 5.37
N TYR A 823 -25.04 27.93 5.80
CA TYR A 823 -26.20 27.77 4.90
C TYR A 823 -27.15 28.95 5.07
N ALA A 824 -27.17 29.88 4.11
CA ALA A 824 -28.01 31.08 4.11
C ALA A 824 -28.87 31.19 2.85
N SER A 825 -29.19 30.07 2.18
CA SER A 825 -29.95 30.07 0.94
C SER A 825 -31.41 30.52 1.10
N ASN A 826 -32.06 30.96 0.03
CA ASN A 826 -33.48 31.38 0.06
C ASN A 826 -33.74 32.46 1.13
N ASN A 827 -32.97 33.54 1.08
CA ASN A 827 -33.13 34.74 1.92
C ASN A 827 -33.25 35.97 1.00
N LYS A 828 -33.14 37.18 1.58
CA LYS A 828 -33.20 38.46 0.86
C LYS A 828 -31.86 39.22 0.91
N LEU A 829 -30.74 38.51 1.05
CA LEU A 829 -29.40 39.12 1.18
C LEU A 829 -29.02 39.86 -0.10
N THR A 830 -28.46 41.06 0.04
CA THR A 830 -27.99 41.90 -1.10
C THR A 830 -26.48 41.95 -1.25
N ALA A 831 -25.75 41.73 -0.15
CA ALA A 831 -24.31 41.56 -0.12
C ALA A 831 -23.93 40.55 0.97
N LEU A 832 -22.83 39.84 0.78
CA LEU A 832 -22.28 38.91 1.77
C LEU A 832 -20.75 38.97 1.76
N ASP A 833 -20.17 39.48 2.85
CA ASP A 833 -18.72 39.54 3.05
C ASP A 833 -18.27 38.43 4.00
N LEU A 834 -17.43 37.54 3.48
CA LEU A 834 -16.84 36.41 4.21
C LEU A 834 -15.32 36.51 4.32
N SER A 835 -14.74 37.67 4.00
CA SER A 835 -13.29 37.91 4.05
C SER A 835 -12.67 37.71 5.43
N LYS A 836 -13.48 37.72 6.50
CA LYS A 836 -13.06 37.50 7.89
C LYS A 836 -13.29 36.08 8.40
N ASN A 837 -13.69 35.13 7.55
CA ASN A 837 -14.04 33.76 7.93
C ASN A 837 -13.08 32.71 7.31
N PRO A 838 -11.80 32.67 7.68
CA PRO A 838 -10.76 31.84 7.05
C PRO A 838 -10.88 30.33 7.29
N LYS A 839 -11.82 29.89 8.14
CA LYS A 839 -12.08 28.48 8.47
C LYS A 839 -13.20 27.84 7.67
N LEU A 840 -13.90 28.62 6.84
CA LEU A 840 -15.04 28.15 6.08
C LEU A 840 -14.62 27.01 5.13
N PHE A 841 -15.27 25.85 5.28
CA PHE A 841 -15.10 24.70 4.39
C PHE A 841 -16.40 24.32 3.66
N GLN A 842 -17.55 24.88 4.09
CA GLN A 842 -18.81 24.70 3.39
C GLN A 842 -19.69 25.96 3.40
N ILE A 843 -20.23 26.31 2.24
CA ILE A 843 -21.12 27.45 2.05
C ILE A 843 -22.22 27.19 1.02
N ILE A 844 -23.46 27.53 1.41
CA ILE A 844 -24.63 27.55 0.54
C ILE A 844 -25.36 28.89 0.75
N CYS A 845 -25.22 29.83 -0.17
CA CYS A 845 -25.91 31.13 -0.15
C CYS A 845 -26.79 31.35 -1.41
N SER A 846 -27.21 30.26 -2.04
CA SER A 846 -28.04 30.25 -3.24
C SER A 846 -29.38 30.95 -3.07
N ALA A 847 -30.02 31.37 -4.16
CA ALA A 847 -31.36 31.95 -4.16
C ALA A 847 -31.50 33.14 -3.18
N ASN A 848 -30.66 34.16 -3.36
CA ASN A 848 -30.71 35.44 -2.66
C ASN A 848 -30.80 36.58 -3.70
N ASN A 849 -30.61 37.82 -3.27
CA ASN A 849 -30.53 39.00 -4.13
C ASN A 849 -29.10 39.57 -4.18
N LEU A 850 -28.07 38.72 -4.07
CA LEU A 850 -26.68 39.18 -3.95
C LEU A 850 -26.26 39.98 -5.20
N THR A 851 -25.59 41.10 -4.95
CA THR A 851 -24.87 41.90 -5.94
C THR A 851 -23.36 41.85 -5.69
N GLU A 852 -22.96 41.58 -4.44
CA GLU A 852 -21.59 41.43 -4.02
C GLU A 852 -21.44 40.17 -3.15
N LEU A 853 -20.41 39.37 -3.44
CA LEU A 853 -19.99 38.22 -2.63
C LEU A 853 -18.47 38.25 -2.50
N ASN A 854 -17.98 38.40 -1.27
CA ASN A 854 -16.55 38.40 -0.98
C ASN A 854 -16.15 37.11 -0.26
N LEU A 855 -15.50 36.19 -0.98
CA LEU A 855 -14.94 34.95 -0.47
C LEU A 855 -13.43 35.03 -0.26
N LYS A 856 -12.77 36.18 -0.46
CA LYS A 856 -11.31 36.33 -0.34
C LYS A 856 -10.87 36.34 1.13
N ASN A 857 -10.83 35.15 1.73
CA ASN A 857 -10.64 34.91 3.15
C ASN A 857 -9.34 34.17 3.49
N GLY A 858 -8.48 33.92 2.49
CA GLY A 858 -7.26 33.12 2.63
C GLY A 858 -7.48 31.62 2.85
N GLY A 859 -8.73 31.16 2.76
CA GLY A 859 -9.17 29.80 3.06
C GLY A 859 -9.88 29.09 1.91
N ASN A 860 -9.90 29.66 0.70
CA ASN A 860 -10.63 29.11 -0.45
C ASN A 860 -10.33 27.63 -0.73
N THR A 861 -9.09 27.17 -0.58
CA THR A 861 -8.75 25.75 -0.79
C THR A 861 -9.40 24.78 0.20
N LYS A 862 -9.98 25.27 1.30
CA LYS A 862 -10.70 24.45 2.28
C LYS A 862 -12.15 24.18 1.88
N LEU A 863 -12.72 24.93 0.94
CA LEU A 863 -14.04 24.64 0.39
C LEU A 863 -13.96 23.36 -0.45
N ASP A 864 -14.19 22.23 0.23
CA ASP A 864 -14.01 20.89 -0.30
C ASP A 864 -15.16 20.53 -1.26
N SER A 865 -14.77 19.97 -2.40
CA SER A 865 -15.70 19.44 -3.43
C SER A 865 -16.57 18.29 -2.95
N TYR A 866 -16.19 17.59 -1.87
CA TYR A 866 -17.00 16.53 -1.26
C TYR A 866 -18.32 17.08 -0.71
N TYR A 867 -18.31 18.32 -0.21
CA TYR A 867 -19.48 18.98 0.30
C TYR A 867 -20.19 19.77 -0.80
N PHE A 868 -21.52 19.75 -0.77
CA PHE A 868 -22.32 20.57 -1.67
C PHE A 868 -22.19 22.04 -1.29
N ASN A 869 -21.59 22.84 -2.17
CA ASN A 869 -21.48 24.29 -2.08
C ASN A 869 -22.29 24.92 -3.20
N SER A 870 -22.92 26.08 -2.96
CA SER A 870 -23.65 26.80 -4.01
C SER A 870 -23.93 28.26 -3.66
N PHE A 871 -23.70 29.13 -4.63
CA PHE A 871 -23.94 30.58 -4.64
C PHE A 871 -24.87 30.98 -5.81
N ALA A 872 -25.41 30.00 -6.55
CA ALA A 872 -26.28 30.22 -7.71
C ALA A 872 -27.69 30.71 -7.33
N GLY A 873 -28.47 31.20 -8.30
CA GLY A 873 -29.78 31.80 -8.04
C GLY A 873 -29.68 33.24 -7.49
N ASN A 874 -28.57 33.93 -7.75
CA ASN A 874 -28.34 35.34 -7.48
C ASN A 874 -28.14 36.09 -8.82
N PRO A 875 -29.23 36.41 -9.55
CA PRO A 875 -29.14 36.89 -10.94
C PRO A 875 -28.45 38.25 -11.11
N ASN A 876 -28.27 39.02 -10.05
CA ASN A 876 -27.59 40.32 -10.06
C ASN A 876 -26.13 40.25 -9.55
N LEU A 877 -25.62 39.05 -9.26
CA LEU A 877 -24.24 38.86 -8.82
C LEU A 877 -23.34 38.68 -10.05
N PHE A 878 -22.63 39.73 -10.45
CA PHE A 878 -21.75 39.69 -11.63
C PHE A 878 -20.30 39.35 -11.29
N CYS A 879 -19.88 39.62 -10.06
CA CYS A 879 -18.51 39.44 -9.62
C CYS A 879 -18.45 38.83 -8.21
N ILE A 880 -17.64 37.78 -8.06
CA ILE A 880 -17.37 37.10 -6.79
C ILE A 880 -15.89 37.25 -6.50
N THR A 881 -15.56 37.90 -5.38
CA THR A 881 -14.16 38.09 -4.99
C THR A 881 -13.61 36.81 -4.35
N VAL A 882 -12.49 36.28 -4.85
CA VAL A 882 -11.87 35.02 -4.39
C VAL A 882 -10.36 35.19 -4.13
N ASP A 883 -9.74 34.24 -3.44
CA ASP A 883 -8.30 34.21 -3.18
C ASP A 883 -7.50 33.89 -4.46
N ASP A 884 -7.99 32.92 -5.25
CA ASP A 884 -7.35 32.41 -6.47
C ASP A 884 -8.42 32.12 -7.54
N VAL A 885 -8.34 32.86 -8.65
CA VAL A 885 -9.30 32.78 -9.76
C VAL A 885 -9.16 31.48 -10.56
N GLU A 886 -7.94 30.98 -10.75
CA GLU A 886 -7.71 29.72 -11.48
C GLU A 886 -8.27 28.54 -10.68
N TYR A 887 -8.01 28.52 -9.37
CA TYR A 887 -8.55 27.51 -8.47
C TYR A 887 -10.09 27.53 -8.45
N ALA A 888 -10.70 28.70 -8.32
CA ALA A 888 -12.15 28.85 -8.29
C ALA A 888 -12.80 28.43 -9.61
N ASN A 889 -12.26 28.83 -10.76
CA ASN A 889 -12.77 28.42 -12.07
C ASN A 889 -12.63 26.90 -12.31
N LYS A 890 -11.56 26.29 -11.82
CA LYS A 890 -11.34 24.84 -11.96
C LYS A 890 -12.30 24.03 -11.09
N ASN A 891 -12.50 24.42 -9.83
CA ASN A 891 -13.19 23.58 -8.84
C ASN A 891 -14.65 23.99 -8.61
N TRP A 892 -15.02 25.25 -8.84
CA TRP A 892 -16.32 25.81 -8.45
C TRP A 892 -17.14 26.31 -9.63
N ILE A 893 -16.83 25.87 -10.86
CA ILE A 893 -17.51 26.33 -12.07
C ILE A 893 -19.04 26.17 -12.02
N LYS A 894 -19.53 25.18 -11.27
CA LYS A 894 -20.96 24.86 -11.12
C LYS A 894 -21.63 25.57 -9.94
N TYR A 895 -20.89 26.30 -9.10
CA TYR A 895 -21.41 26.85 -7.86
C TYR A 895 -22.00 28.27 -8.02
N LYS A 896 -21.82 28.95 -9.15
CA LYS A 896 -22.33 30.32 -9.40
C LYS A 896 -23.30 30.37 -10.58
N ASP A 897 -24.05 31.47 -10.71
CA ASP A 897 -24.82 31.75 -11.92
C ASP A 897 -23.92 31.98 -13.14
N LEU A 898 -24.48 31.80 -14.34
CA LEU A 898 -23.73 31.97 -15.59
C LEU A 898 -23.20 33.41 -15.75
N VAL A 899 -23.94 34.41 -15.25
CA VAL A 899 -23.58 35.85 -15.34
C VAL A 899 -22.47 36.27 -14.39
N ALA A 900 -22.21 35.48 -13.34
CA ALA A 900 -21.19 35.79 -12.33
C ALA A 900 -19.80 35.41 -12.82
N SER A 901 -18.75 36.11 -12.41
CA SER A 901 -17.34 35.78 -12.67
C SER A 901 -16.53 35.78 -11.37
N TYR A 902 -15.52 34.91 -11.28
CA TYR A 902 -14.58 34.91 -10.16
C TYR A 902 -13.43 35.88 -10.43
N ASN A 903 -13.13 36.79 -9.50
CA ASN A 903 -12.04 37.76 -9.62
C ASN A 903 -11.30 37.93 -8.28
N THR A 904 -10.05 38.37 -8.29
CA THR A 904 -9.31 38.71 -7.06
C THR A 904 -9.66 40.09 -6.50
N GLU A 905 -10.28 40.94 -7.33
CA GLU A 905 -10.82 42.26 -7.02
C GLU A 905 -12.05 42.51 -7.89
N CYS A 906 -13.17 42.89 -7.27
CA CYS A 906 -14.40 43.29 -7.96
C CYS A 906 -14.52 44.82 -7.87
N GLY A 907 -14.03 45.52 -8.90
CA GLY A 907 -14.11 46.97 -9.01
C GLY A 907 -14.41 47.41 -10.44
N PHE A 908 -15.46 48.20 -10.63
CA PHE A 908 -15.87 48.70 -11.94
C PHE A 908 -15.00 49.90 -12.36
N SER A 909 -14.26 49.79 -13.47
CA SER A 909 -13.65 50.94 -14.14
C SER A 909 -13.57 50.72 -15.67
N LEU A 910 -13.89 51.76 -16.45
CA LEU A 910 -13.75 51.75 -17.91
C LEU A 910 -12.61 52.67 -18.34
N PRO A 911 -11.84 52.33 -19.39
CA PRO A 911 -10.89 53.24 -20.01
C PRO A 911 -11.56 54.54 -20.46
N SER A 912 -10.88 55.68 -20.32
CA SER A 912 -11.42 57.00 -20.66
C SER A 912 -11.83 57.17 -22.13
N LYS A 913 -11.38 56.28 -23.04
CA LYS A 913 -11.79 56.18 -24.45
C LYS A 913 -12.31 54.79 -24.80
N ASN A 914 -13.26 54.29 -24.01
CA ASN A 914 -13.75 52.94 -24.17
C ASN A 914 -14.52 52.72 -25.50
N PHE A 915 -15.28 53.70 -25.99
CA PHE A 915 -16.11 53.54 -27.20
C PHE A 915 -15.61 54.38 -28.38
N ALA A 916 -15.55 53.75 -29.55
CA ALA A 916 -15.44 54.38 -30.86
C ALA A 916 -16.80 54.33 -31.57
N VAL A 917 -17.30 55.49 -32.01
CA VAL A 917 -18.63 55.62 -32.63
C VAL A 917 -18.53 56.35 -33.96
N GLU A 918 -19.07 55.74 -35.02
CA GLU A 918 -19.00 56.24 -36.39
C GLU A 918 -20.39 56.32 -37.03
N THR A 919 -20.59 57.29 -37.94
CA THR A 919 -21.83 57.43 -38.73
C THR A 919 -21.58 57.45 -40.23
N LYS A 920 -22.56 56.95 -41.00
CA LYS A 920 -22.61 57.04 -42.46
C LYS A 920 -23.93 57.68 -42.88
N GLY A 921 -23.86 58.76 -43.66
CA GLY A 921 -25.03 59.47 -44.20
C GLY A 921 -25.77 58.67 -45.27
N GLU A 922 -26.97 59.14 -45.66
CA GLU A 922 -27.72 58.50 -46.76
C GLU A 922 -27.00 58.68 -48.11
N SER A 923 -27.09 57.68 -49.00
CA SER A 923 -26.35 57.71 -50.27
C SER A 923 -27.01 58.56 -51.38
N CYS A 924 -28.33 58.70 -51.32
CA CYS A 924 -29.16 59.51 -52.22
C CYS A 924 -30.35 60.08 -51.44
N VAL A 925 -30.90 61.20 -51.92
CA VAL A 925 -31.98 61.92 -51.22
C VAL A 925 -33.20 61.01 -51.12
N GLY A 926 -33.58 60.64 -49.89
CA GLY A 926 -34.81 59.87 -49.61
C GLY A 926 -34.62 58.36 -49.48
N GLU A 927 -33.39 57.83 -49.56
CA GLU A 927 -33.12 56.38 -49.43
C GLU A 927 -33.08 55.89 -47.98
N ASN A 928 -32.90 56.79 -47.00
CA ASN A 928 -32.89 56.47 -45.56
C ASN A 928 -31.97 55.30 -45.15
N ASN A 929 -30.82 55.16 -45.80
CA ASN A 929 -29.91 54.03 -45.61
C ASN A 929 -28.64 54.37 -44.80
N GLY A 930 -28.73 55.33 -43.88
CA GLY A 930 -27.63 55.67 -42.98
C GLY A 930 -27.30 54.55 -41.98
N GLU A 931 -26.11 54.60 -41.41
CA GLU A 931 -25.58 53.59 -40.48
C GLU A 931 -24.92 54.26 -39.26
N ILE A 932 -25.11 53.66 -38.08
CA ILE A 932 -24.35 53.93 -36.85
C ILE A 932 -23.56 52.67 -36.50
N SER A 933 -22.24 52.79 -36.29
CA SER A 933 -21.37 51.72 -35.79
C SER A 933 -20.78 52.12 -34.44
N ILE A 934 -20.82 51.22 -33.45
CA ILE A 934 -20.25 51.39 -32.10
C ILE A 934 -19.29 50.24 -31.84
N THR A 935 -18.07 50.53 -31.36
CA THR A 935 -17.12 49.51 -30.90
C THR A 935 -16.58 49.90 -29.53
N ALA A 936 -16.56 48.96 -28.58
CA ALA A 936 -16.03 49.11 -27.23
C ALA A 936 -14.66 48.44 -27.11
N THR A 937 -13.80 48.96 -26.23
CA THR A 937 -12.43 48.45 -26.01
C THR A 937 -12.40 47.42 -24.89
N ALA A 938 -13.06 47.71 -23.77
CA ALA A 938 -13.19 46.79 -22.64
C ALA A 938 -14.39 45.85 -22.85
N GLU A 939 -14.25 44.60 -22.41
CA GLU A 939 -15.26 43.57 -22.61
C GLU A 939 -16.28 43.57 -21.47
N PHE A 940 -17.48 44.06 -21.76
CA PHE A 940 -18.62 44.08 -20.85
C PHE A 940 -19.91 43.78 -21.64
N PRO A 941 -20.99 43.32 -20.98
CA PRO A 941 -22.25 43.00 -21.64
C PRO A 941 -23.07 44.27 -21.97
N TYR A 942 -22.55 45.15 -22.83
CA TYR A 942 -23.19 46.44 -23.12
C TYR A 942 -24.56 46.31 -23.79
N VAL A 943 -25.43 47.27 -23.48
CA VAL A 943 -26.72 47.50 -24.14
C VAL A 943 -26.73 48.91 -24.71
N ALA A 944 -26.88 49.05 -26.04
CA ALA A 944 -27.04 50.34 -26.70
C ALA A 944 -28.51 50.54 -27.14
N SER A 945 -29.09 51.68 -26.80
CA SER A 945 -30.44 52.08 -27.20
C SER A 945 -30.38 53.20 -28.22
N VAL A 946 -30.87 52.97 -29.44
CA VAL A 946 -30.98 53.97 -30.51
C VAL A 946 -32.46 54.31 -30.70
N ASN A 947 -32.85 55.56 -30.43
CA ASN A 947 -34.26 56.01 -30.46
C ASN A 947 -35.22 55.10 -29.64
N GLY A 948 -34.78 54.65 -28.47
CA GLY A 948 -35.61 53.86 -27.54
C GLY A 948 -35.64 52.36 -27.83
N LYS A 949 -34.96 51.87 -28.87
CA LYS A 949 -34.84 50.44 -29.15
C LYS A 949 -33.48 49.92 -28.69
N ALA A 950 -33.48 49.12 -27.63
CA ALA A 950 -32.28 48.52 -27.04
C ALA A 950 -31.75 47.34 -27.88
N SER A 951 -30.43 47.25 -28.01
CA SER A 951 -29.72 46.15 -28.68
C SER A 951 -28.46 45.81 -27.87
N THR A 952 -28.29 44.54 -27.53
CA THR A 952 -27.07 44.01 -26.92
C THR A 952 -26.01 43.81 -27.99
N PHE A 953 -24.73 44.00 -27.66
CA PHE A 953 -23.66 43.62 -28.59
C PHE A 953 -22.61 42.70 -27.95
N THR A 954 -22.64 41.45 -28.38
CA THR A 954 -21.99 40.29 -27.73
C THR A 954 -20.49 40.16 -27.98
N ASN A 955 -19.88 41.03 -28.79
CA ASN A 955 -18.45 41.00 -29.15
C ASN A 955 -17.84 42.41 -29.15
N ASN A 956 -18.28 43.27 -28.23
CA ASN A 956 -17.84 44.66 -28.16
C ASN A 956 -18.09 45.52 -29.43
N SER A 957 -18.89 45.09 -30.40
CA SER A 957 -19.27 45.92 -31.56
C SER A 957 -20.75 45.80 -31.94
N LEU A 958 -21.41 46.92 -32.23
CA LEU A 958 -22.78 47.00 -32.72
C LEU A 958 -22.84 47.80 -34.03
N LYS A 959 -23.66 47.34 -34.99
CA LYS A 959 -24.02 48.10 -36.18
C LYS A 959 -25.53 48.25 -36.31
N VAL A 960 -26.01 49.47 -36.53
CA VAL A 960 -27.42 49.81 -36.75
C VAL A 960 -27.56 50.47 -38.11
N ASN A 961 -28.23 49.79 -39.04
CA ASN A 961 -28.39 50.20 -40.45
C ASN A 961 -29.78 50.76 -40.73
N ASN A 962 -29.98 51.30 -41.95
CA ASN A 962 -31.26 51.79 -42.48
C ASN A 962 -31.85 52.97 -41.70
N LEU A 963 -30.99 53.92 -41.34
CA LEU A 963 -31.36 55.12 -40.62
C LEU A 963 -31.64 56.28 -41.58
N ALA A 964 -32.79 56.94 -41.41
CA ALA A 964 -33.11 58.17 -42.12
C ALA A 964 -32.15 59.31 -41.71
N PRO A 965 -31.88 60.31 -42.57
CA PRO A 965 -31.15 61.50 -42.16
C PRO A 965 -31.81 62.19 -40.96
N GLY A 966 -31.00 62.50 -39.96
CA GLY A 966 -31.52 62.99 -38.68
C GLY A 966 -30.49 62.83 -37.56
N THR A 967 -30.84 63.34 -36.38
CA THR A 967 -30.00 63.19 -35.19
C THR A 967 -30.58 62.10 -34.29
N TYR A 968 -29.73 61.19 -33.84
CA TYR A 968 -30.05 60.02 -33.03
C TYR A 968 -29.33 60.13 -31.69
N ALA A 969 -30.07 59.96 -30.60
CA ALA A 969 -29.50 59.76 -29.27
C ALA A 969 -29.26 58.26 -29.05
N VAL A 970 -28.01 57.90 -28.79
CA VAL A 970 -27.57 56.53 -28.53
C VAL A 970 -27.15 56.43 -27.07
N ILE A 971 -27.87 55.66 -26.27
CA ILE A 971 -27.57 55.48 -24.84
C ILE A 971 -26.96 54.10 -24.64
N VAL A 972 -25.72 54.03 -24.14
CA VAL A 972 -25.03 52.78 -23.81
C VAL A 972 -25.04 52.58 -22.30
N THR A 973 -25.50 51.42 -21.86
CA THR A 973 -25.55 51.00 -20.44
C THR A 973 -24.85 49.65 -20.25
N ILE A 974 -24.47 49.32 -19.02
CA ILE A 974 -23.98 48.00 -18.64
C ILE A 974 -24.97 47.43 -17.60
N PRO A 975 -25.65 46.31 -17.89
CA PRO A 975 -26.52 45.66 -16.93
C PRO A 975 -25.77 45.33 -15.63
N GLY A 976 -26.31 45.79 -14.50
CA GLY A 976 -25.73 45.56 -13.18
C GLY A 976 -24.84 46.68 -12.63
N GLU A 977 -24.35 47.57 -13.49
CA GLU A 977 -23.48 48.67 -13.11
C GLU A 977 -24.24 50.00 -13.17
N VAL A 978 -23.89 50.94 -12.29
CA VAL A 978 -24.39 52.33 -12.36
C VAL A 978 -23.60 53.08 -13.44
N TYR A 979 -23.75 52.65 -14.70
CA TYR A 979 -23.04 53.19 -15.85
C TYR A 979 -23.97 53.51 -17.02
N GLU A 980 -23.94 54.77 -17.46
CA GLU A 980 -24.65 55.25 -18.65
C GLU A 980 -23.76 56.23 -19.43
N GLN A 981 -23.69 56.06 -20.75
CA GLN A 981 -23.03 57.01 -21.64
C GLN A 981 -23.89 57.30 -22.86
N THR A 982 -24.12 58.58 -23.16
CA THR A 982 -24.95 59.02 -24.28
C THR A 982 -24.11 59.62 -25.40
N PHE A 983 -24.38 59.20 -26.65
CA PHE A 983 -23.82 59.78 -27.88
C PHE A 983 -24.94 60.41 -28.70
N ASN A 984 -24.76 61.66 -29.12
CA ASN A 984 -25.67 62.33 -30.05
C ASN A 984 -25.03 62.33 -31.45
N LEU A 985 -25.62 61.57 -32.37
CA LEU A 985 -25.04 61.25 -33.67
C LEU A 985 -25.93 61.74 -34.79
N THR A 986 -25.38 62.40 -35.81
CA THR A 986 -26.15 62.88 -36.95
C THR A 986 -25.85 62.06 -38.21
N ILE A 987 -26.90 61.53 -38.82
CA ILE A 987 -26.90 60.94 -40.16
C ILE A 987 -27.17 62.06 -41.17
N ALA A 988 -26.20 62.36 -42.03
CA ALA A 988 -26.28 63.45 -43.00
C ALA A 988 -27.21 63.13 -44.20
N LYS A 989 -27.81 64.18 -44.79
CA LYS A 989 -28.67 64.14 -46.00
C LYS A 989 -27.83 64.20 -47.30
N ALA A 990 -28.31 63.66 -48.42
CA ALA A 990 -27.64 63.72 -49.73
C ALA A 990 -27.80 65.06 -50.49
N VAL A 991 -26.90 65.33 -51.47
CA VAL A 991 -26.70 66.62 -52.20
C VAL A 991 -27.53 66.74 -53.50
N THR A 992 -27.91 67.96 -53.94
CA THR A 992 -28.66 68.28 -55.20
C THR A 992 -27.98 69.38 -56.05
N ILE A 993 -28.13 69.37 -57.40
CA ILE A 993 -27.48 70.34 -58.32
C ILE A 993 -28.05 71.77 -58.19
N THR A 994 -27.18 72.79 -58.15
CA THR A 994 -27.53 74.22 -58.18
C THR A 994 -26.50 75.03 -58.98
N GLY A 995 -26.90 76.13 -59.64
CA GLY A 995 -26.01 76.99 -60.42
C GLY A 995 -26.57 78.38 -60.71
N LYS A 996 -25.77 79.25 -61.36
CA LYS A 996 -26.10 80.62 -61.77
C LYS A 996 -25.72 80.83 -63.24
N SER A 997 -26.35 81.79 -63.92
CA SER A 997 -26.02 82.13 -65.32
C SER A 997 -26.24 83.59 -65.67
N SER A 998 -25.42 84.11 -66.59
CA SER A 998 -25.46 85.48 -67.14
C SER A 998 -25.40 85.47 -68.67
N ILE A 999 -26.01 86.49 -69.31
CA ILE A 999 -26.14 86.58 -70.77
C ILE A 999 -25.51 87.90 -71.23
N SER A 1000 -24.55 87.83 -72.16
CA SER A 1000 -23.95 88.96 -72.86
C SER A 1000 -24.06 88.77 -74.39
N SER A 1001 -23.74 89.76 -75.23
CA SER A 1001 -24.12 89.83 -76.65
C SER A 1001 -23.78 88.57 -77.44
N LYS A 1002 -24.77 87.66 -77.59
CA LYS A 1002 -24.71 86.32 -78.21
C LYS A 1002 -23.98 85.20 -77.42
N LYS A 1003 -23.70 85.37 -76.12
CA LYS A 1003 -23.00 84.38 -75.27
C LYS A 1003 -23.65 84.24 -73.87
N VAL A 1004 -23.82 82.99 -73.42
CA VAL A 1004 -24.37 82.62 -72.09
C VAL A 1004 -23.26 81.98 -71.26
N ASP A 1005 -22.96 82.57 -70.12
CA ASP A 1005 -22.05 81.99 -69.12
C ASP A 1005 -22.86 81.30 -68.02
N VAL A 1006 -22.52 80.05 -67.69
CA VAL A 1006 -23.17 79.23 -66.67
C VAL A 1006 -22.12 78.73 -65.67
N GLU A 1007 -22.40 78.84 -64.37
CA GLU A 1007 -21.56 78.35 -63.26
C GLU A 1007 -22.38 77.48 -62.29
N ILE A 1008 -22.04 76.20 -62.16
CA ILE A 1008 -22.66 75.22 -61.26
C ILE A 1008 -21.99 75.29 -59.88
N THR A 1009 -22.73 75.71 -58.84
CA THR A 1009 -22.22 75.88 -57.47
C THR A 1009 -22.24 74.59 -56.64
N GLN A 1010 -23.09 73.62 -57.02
CA GLN A 1010 -23.19 72.32 -56.35
C GLN A 1010 -23.70 71.29 -57.36
N GLY A 1011 -23.13 70.08 -57.38
CA GLY A 1011 -23.45 69.01 -58.33
C GLY A 1011 -22.20 68.23 -58.76
N THR A 1012 -22.36 66.95 -59.12
CA THR A 1012 -21.25 66.06 -59.44
C THR A 1012 -20.87 66.14 -60.93
N ALA A 1013 -19.66 66.62 -61.21
CA ALA A 1013 -19.05 66.61 -62.54
C ALA A 1013 -18.79 65.16 -63.06
N PRO A 1014 -18.75 64.92 -64.38
CA PRO A 1014 -18.94 65.86 -65.48
C PRO A 1014 -20.38 66.34 -65.69
N PHE A 1015 -20.53 67.61 -66.07
CA PHE A 1015 -21.79 68.27 -66.43
C PHE A 1015 -22.03 68.21 -67.95
N THR A 1016 -23.18 67.71 -68.37
CA THR A 1016 -23.58 67.66 -69.78
C THR A 1016 -24.51 68.83 -70.09
N VAL A 1017 -24.15 69.65 -71.08
CA VAL A 1017 -24.81 70.92 -71.42
C VAL A 1017 -25.61 70.76 -72.70
N PHE A 1018 -26.88 71.18 -72.68
CA PHE A 1018 -27.84 71.13 -73.78
C PHE A 1018 -28.32 72.54 -74.15
N VAL A 1019 -28.64 72.76 -75.42
CA VAL A 1019 -29.34 73.95 -75.92
C VAL A 1019 -30.51 73.49 -76.77
N ASP A 1020 -31.72 73.93 -76.43
CA ASP A 1020 -33.00 73.52 -77.02
C ASP A 1020 -33.11 71.98 -77.16
N GLY A 1021 -32.70 71.25 -76.10
CA GLY A 1021 -32.73 69.79 -76.05
C GLY A 1021 -31.61 69.06 -76.81
N THR A 1022 -30.73 69.77 -77.52
CA THR A 1022 -29.59 69.16 -78.23
C THR A 1022 -28.31 69.32 -77.42
N GLN A 1023 -27.60 68.22 -77.15
CA GLN A 1023 -26.32 68.26 -76.41
C GLN A 1023 -25.29 69.08 -77.18
N GLN A 1024 -24.68 70.05 -76.49
CA GLN A 1024 -23.59 70.85 -77.05
C GLN A 1024 -22.24 70.24 -76.71
N PHE A 1025 -21.99 69.99 -75.42
CA PHE A 1025 -20.76 69.39 -74.92
C PHE A 1025 -20.95 68.87 -73.49
N GLN A 1026 -19.93 68.18 -72.99
CA GLN A 1026 -19.82 67.77 -71.59
C GLN A 1026 -18.51 68.35 -71.02
N THR A 1027 -18.53 68.82 -69.79
CA THR A 1027 -17.36 69.43 -69.13
C THR A 1027 -17.28 69.01 -67.66
N ASN A 1028 -16.06 68.88 -67.13
CA ASN A 1028 -15.87 68.75 -65.68
C ASN A 1028 -15.80 70.11 -64.98
N ASP A 1029 -15.63 71.20 -65.75
CA ASP A 1029 -15.56 72.54 -65.20
C ASP A 1029 -16.96 73.00 -64.80
N ALA A 1030 -17.07 73.44 -63.55
CA ALA A 1030 -18.32 73.98 -63.01
C ALA A 1030 -18.75 75.26 -63.73
N ALA A 1031 -17.83 76.03 -64.32
CA ALA A 1031 -18.12 77.25 -65.07
C ALA A 1031 -17.76 77.09 -66.56
N PHE A 1032 -18.70 77.41 -67.44
CA PHE A 1032 -18.50 77.33 -68.89
C PHE A 1032 -19.39 78.34 -69.62
N SER A 1033 -19.06 78.57 -70.89
CA SER A 1033 -19.79 79.51 -71.74
C SER A 1033 -20.21 78.89 -73.06
N LEU A 1034 -21.35 79.33 -73.60
CA LEU A 1034 -21.84 78.88 -74.90
C LEU A 1034 -22.48 80.04 -75.69
N ASN A 1035 -22.31 80.04 -77.00
CA ASN A 1035 -22.88 81.07 -77.88
C ASN A 1035 -24.32 80.73 -78.26
N VAL A 1036 -25.20 81.73 -78.23
CA VAL A 1036 -26.64 81.58 -78.48
C VAL A 1036 -27.10 82.76 -79.35
N ASP A 1037 -27.13 82.53 -80.67
CA ASP A 1037 -27.37 83.57 -81.70
C ASP A 1037 -28.86 83.89 -81.94
N LYS A 1038 -29.77 83.15 -81.30
CA LYS A 1038 -31.23 83.30 -81.34
C LYS A 1038 -31.81 82.99 -79.96
N ASN A 1039 -33.08 83.27 -79.71
CA ASN A 1039 -33.71 82.88 -78.45
C ASN A 1039 -33.65 81.34 -78.25
N ALA A 1040 -33.13 80.85 -77.11
CA ALA A 1040 -32.95 79.42 -76.81
C ALA A 1040 -33.03 79.09 -75.30
N LEU A 1041 -33.21 77.80 -74.94
CA LEU A 1041 -33.18 77.22 -73.59
C LEU A 1041 -31.88 76.42 -73.37
N VAL A 1042 -31.08 76.78 -72.37
CA VAL A 1042 -29.84 76.09 -71.97
C VAL A 1042 -30.12 75.19 -70.75
N GLU A 1043 -29.74 73.91 -70.80
CA GLU A 1043 -29.92 72.93 -69.71
C GLU A 1043 -28.61 72.22 -69.36
N VAL A 1044 -28.42 71.85 -68.09
CA VAL A 1044 -27.19 71.24 -67.56
C VAL A 1044 -27.52 70.09 -66.61
N VAL A 1045 -27.03 68.90 -66.92
CA VAL A 1045 -27.27 67.66 -66.15
C VAL A 1045 -25.96 67.17 -65.52
N THR A 1046 -25.98 66.66 -64.28
CA THR A 1046 -24.79 66.10 -63.60
C THR A 1046 -24.50 64.65 -64.01
N ALA A 1047 -23.32 64.14 -63.66
CA ALA A 1047 -22.97 62.72 -63.84
C ALA A 1047 -23.78 61.77 -62.93
N LYS A 1048 -24.36 62.28 -61.84
CA LYS A 1048 -25.18 61.50 -60.91
C LYS A 1048 -26.65 61.85 -61.11
N ALA A 1049 -27.38 60.99 -61.82
CA ALA A 1049 -28.74 61.23 -62.29
C ALA A 1049 -29.74 61.69 -61.20
N CYS A 1050 -29.52 61.34 -59.93
CA CYS A 1050 -30.39 61.71 -58.81
C CYS A 1050 -30.19 63.13 -58.27
N GLU A 1051 -29.24 63.92 -58.80
CA GLU A 1051 -28.97 65.28 -58.31
C GLU A 1051 -29.82 66.37 -59.00
N GLY A 1052 -30.49 66.06 -60.12
CA GLY A 1052 -31.39 66.98 -60.84
C GLY A 1052 -30.80 67.63 -62.11
N VAL A 1053 -31.50 68.63 -62.67
CA VAL A 1053 -31.10 69.38 -63.89
C VAL A 1053 -31.20 70.89 -63.65
N PHE A 1054 -30.22 71.67 -64.10
CA PHE A 1054 -30.23 73.14 -64.09
C PHE A 1054 -30.65 73.69 -65.48
N ALA A 1055 -31.57 74.66 -65.58
CA ALA A 1055 -32.10 75.17 -66.86
C ALA A 1055 -32.31 76.72 -66.92
N LYS A 1056 -32.05 77.37 -68.08
CA LYS A 1056 -32.16 78.83 -68.29
C LYS A 1056 -32.55 79.25 -69.73
N LYS A 1057 -33.48 80.21 -69.89
CA LYS A 1057 -33.95 80.76 -71.20
C LYS A 1057 -33.33 82.12 -71.57
N VAL A 1058 -33.03 82.40 -72.86
CA VAL A 1058 -32.23 83.55 -73.38
C VAL A 1058 -32.96 84.36 -74.48
N SER A 1059 -32.84 85.71 -74.55
CA SER A 1059 -33.43 86.58 -75.64
C SER A 1059 -32.61 87.85 -75.99
N VAL A 1060 -32.47 88.22 -77.27
CA VAL A 1060 -31.49 89.22 -77.81
C VAL A 1060 -32.14 90.56 -78.22
N SER A 1061 -32.15 91.58 -77.35
CA SER A 1061 -32.55 92.96 -77.74
C SER A 1061 -32.03 94.11 -76.85
N ASN A 1062 -30.86 94.00 -76.22
CA ASN A 1062 -30.29 95.11 -75.40
C ASN A 1062 -28.74 95.09 -75.38
N PHE A 1063 -28.09 95.45 -76.48
CA PHE A 1063 -26.62 95.53 -76.56
C PHE A 1063 -26.15 96.88 -77.09
N GLU A 1064 -25.30 97.53 -76.28
CA GLU A 1064 -24.39 98.66 -76.54
C GLU A 1064 -24.87 100.10 -76.30
N SER A 1065 -24.34 100.76 -75.26
CA SER A 1065 -24.03 102.22 -75.27
C SER A 1065 -22.91 102.58 -74.28
N GLN A 1066 -22.07 103.54 -74.68
CA GLN A 1066 -20.77 103.95 -74.12
C GLN A 1066 -20.90 105.11 -73.08
N ILE A 1067 -19.92 105.30 -72.18
CA ILE A 1067 -20.01 106.09 -70.91
C ILE A 1067 -19.43 107.54 -71.00
N LEU A 1068 -20.09 108.51 -70.34
CA LEU A 1068 -19.74 109.94 -70.16
C LEU A 1068 -18.71 110.18 -69.02
N SER A 1069 -17.67 111.06 -69.16
CA SER A 1069 -16.65 111.29 -68.10
C SER A 1069 -16.09 112.73 -68.04
N ALA A 1070 -15.46 113.16 -66.92
CA ALA A 1070 -14.94 114.53 -66.71
C ALA A 1070 -13.53 114.58 -66.11
N TYR A 1071 -12.67 115.51 -66.57
CA TYR A 1071 -11.26 115.66 -66.15
C TYR A 1071 -10.74 117.11 -66.25
N PRO A 1072 -9.92 117.59 -65.30
CA PRO A 1072 -9.60 116.96 -64.02
C PRO A 1072 -10.79 117.03 -63.05
N ASN A 1073 -11.01 115.95 -62.31
CA ASN A 1073 -12.03 115.85 -61.28
C ASN A 1073 -11.50 114.97 -60.12
N PRO A 1074 -11.03 115.55 -59.00
CA PRO A 1074 -11.32 116.91 -58.51
C PRO A 1074 -10.61 118.04 -59.26
N THR A 1075 -11.29 119.17 -59.46
CA THR A 1075 -10.77 120.40 -60.09
C THR A 1075 -10.46 121.49 -59.07
N SER A 1076 -9.52 122.39 -59.35
CA SER A 1076 -9.33 123.64 -58.61
C SER A 1076 -10.17 124.81 -59.16
N GLY A 1077 -10.89 124.57 -60.27
CA GLY A 1077 -11.52 125.63 -61.05
C GLY A 1077 -12.07 125.14 -62.38
N SER A 1078 -11.24 125.14 -63.42
CA SER A 1078 -11.59 124.68 -64.77
C SER A 1078 -11.53 123.15 -64.93
N PHE A 1079 -12.48 122.56 -65.67
CA PHE A 1079 -12.51 121.13 -65.99
C PHE A 1079 -13.22 120.88 -67.33
N GLU A 1080 -12.90 119.76 -67.98
CA GLU A 1080 -13.51 119.32 -69.23
C GLU A 1080 -14.45 118.13 -68.99
N ILE A 1081 -15.55 118.06 -69.74
CA ILE A 1081 -16.41 116.87 -69.81
C ILE A 1081 -16.30 116.28 -71.19
N GLN A 1082 -15.91 115.00 -71.28
CA GLN A 1082 -15.90 114.24 -72.51
C GLN A 1082 -17.28 113.69 -72.81
N ILE A 1083 -17.78 114.03 -73.98
CA ILE A 1083 -19.16 113.80 -74.40
C ILE A 1083 -19.15 112.80 -75.55
N PRO A 1084 -19.70 111.57 -75.38
CA PRO A 1084 -19.67 110.50 -76.37
C PRO A 1084 -20.74 110.75 -77.44
N THR A 1085 -20.73 111.95 -78.06
CA THR A 1085 -21.58 112.29 -79.19
C THR A 1085 -20.83 113.15 -80.20
N ASN A 1086 -21.28 113.11 -81.44
CA ASN A 1086 -20.73 113.92 -82.53
C ASN A 1086 -21.37 115.33 -82.58
N LYS A 1087 -22.16 115.73 -81.56
CA LYS A 1087 -22.84 117.03 -81.52
C LYS A 1087 -21.82 118.15 -81.36
N LYS A 1088 -22.01 119.22 -82.14
CA LYS A 1088 -21.17 120.43 -82.08
C LYS A 1088 -21.45 121.29 -80.86
N GLU A 1089 -22.61 121.13 -80.21
CA GLU A 1089 -23.03 121.90 -79.03
C GLU A 1089 -23.93 121.05 -78.13
N VAL A 1090 -23.87 121.26 -76.82
CA VAL A 1090 -24.75 120.57 -75.84
C VAL A 1090 -25.10 121.46 -74.66
N LYS A 1091 -26.33 121.36 -74.18
CA LYS A 1091 -26.75 122.07 -72.97
C LYS A 1091 -26.23 121.34 -71.73
N ILE A 1092 -25.53 122.06 -70.87
CA ILE A 1092 -25.01 121.55 -69.59
C ILE A 1092 -25.46 122.46 -68.45
N GLU A 1093 -26.02 121.85 -67.42
CA GLU A 1093 -26.46 122.50 -66.19
C GLU A 1093 -25.62 122.05 -64.99
N LEU A 1094 -25.16 122.98 -64.17
CA LEU A 1094 -24.34 122.79 -62.97
C LEU A 1094 -25.15 123.16 -61.74
N TYR A 1095 -25.17 122.29 -60.74
CA TYR A 1095 -25.91 122.46 -59.49
C TYR A 1095 -24.97 122.36 -58.28
N ASN A 1096 -25.21 123.15 -57.23
CA ASN A 1096 -24.54 122.95 -55.94
C ASN A 1096 -25.11 121.72 -55.20
N PHE A 1097 -24.45 121.28 -54.12
CA PHE A 1097 -24.90 120.12 -53.32
C PHE A 1097 -26.31 120.27 -52.74
N GLY A 1098 -26.80 121.50 -52.55
CA GLY A 1098 -28.17 121.78 -52.13
C GLY A 1098 -29.22 121.69 -53.25
N GLY A 1099 -28.81 121.37 -54.48
CA GLY A 1099 -29.70 121.26 -55.64
C GLY A 1099 -30.03 122.58 -56.34
N GLN A 1100 -29.41 123.71 -55.97
CA GLN A 1100 -29.60 124.98 -56.68
C GLN A 1100 -28.76 125.04 -57.96
N LEU A 1101 -29.38 125.48 -59.06
CA LEU A 1101 -28.72 125.68 -60.35
C LEU A 1101 -27.76 126.87 -60.30
N ILE A 1102 -26.49 126.62 -60.60
CA ILE A 1102 -25.40 127.61 -60.66
C ILE A 1102 -25.26 128.17 -62.07
N SER A 1103 -25.34 127.31 -63.08
CA SER A 1103 -25.18 127.69 -64.48
C SER A 1103 -25.90 126.70 -65.36
N GLY A 1104 -26.65 127.18 -66.35
CA GLY A 1104 -27.29 126.36 -67.37
C GLY A 1104 -27.10 127.00 -68.72
N LYS A 1105 -26.16 126.51 -69.51
CA LYS A 1105 -25.77 127.10 -70.80
C LYS A 1105 -25.55 126.03 -71.85
N THR A 1106 -25.62 126.42 -73.11
CA THR A 1106 -25.19 125.57 -74.22
C THR A 1106 -23.69 125.78 -74.41
N TYR A 1107 -22.94 124.68 -74.39
CA TYR A 1107 -21.49 124.65 -74.56
C TYR A 1107 -21.17 124.08 -75.94
N THR A 1108 -20.36 124.80 -76.69
CA THR A 1108 -19.76 124.32 -77.94
C THR A 1108 -18.77 123.21 -77.61
N ILE A 1109 -18.82 122.13 -78.40
CA ILE A 1109 -18.00 120.93 -78.24
C ILE A 1109 -16.85 120.99 -79.23
N GLU A 1110 -15.63 121.07 -78.71
CA GLU A 1110 -14.40 120.99 -79.50
C GLU A 1110 -13.70 119.66 -79.17
N ASN A 1111 -13.41 118.85 -80.20
CA ASN A 1111 -12.80 117.53 -80.06
C ASN A 1111 -13.50 116.58 -79.06
N GLY A 1112 -14.84 116.61 -79.03
CA GLY A 1112 -15.63 115.71 -78.17
C GLY A 1112 -15.64 116.10 -76.69
N LYS A 1113 -15.21 117.31 -76.34
CA LYS A 1113 -15.19 117.81 -74.96
C LYS A 1113 -15.85 119.18 -74.80
N ALA A 1114 -16.46 119.41 -73.65
CA ALA A 1114 -16.97 120.71 -73.19
C ALA A 1114 -16.09 121.23 -72.04
N LEU A 1115 -15.61 122.47 -72.12
CA LEU A 1115 -14.82 123.11 -71.06
C LEU A 1115 -15.74 123.94 -70.14
N LEU A 1116 -15.64 123.71 -68.82
CA LEU A 1116 -16.42 124.37 -67.78
C LEU A 1116 -15.51 124.94 -66.69
N ASN A 1117 -15.98 125.94 -65.94
CA ASN A 1117 -15.21 126.60 -64.89
C ASN A 1117 -16.05 126.83 -63.62
N LEU A 1118 -15.49 126.48 -62.47
CA LEU A 1118 -16.01 126.69 -61.12
C LEU A 1118 -15.10 127.57 -60.25
N GLU A 1119 -14.08 128.25 -60.77
CA GLU A 1119 -13.08 129.05 -60.01
C GLU A 1119 -13.69 130.00 -58.99
N ASN A 1120 -14.83 130.63 -59.30
CA ASN A 1120 -15.51 131.58 -58.41
C ASN A 1120 -16.57 130.93 -57.47
N GLN A 1121 -16.68 129.61 -57.46
CA GLN A 1121 -17.58 128.85 -56.59
C GLN A 1121 -16.83 128.28 -55.38
N ALA A 1122 -17.50 128.01 -54.26
CA ALA A 1122 -16.85 127.44 -53.08
C ALA A 1122 -16.27 126.03 -53.35
N SER A 1123 -15.30 125.59 -52.55
CA SER A 1123 -14.85 124.19 -52.57
C SER A 1123 -16.00 123.27 -52.13
N GLY A 1124 -16.23 122.17 -52.85
CA GLY A 1124 -17.38 121.30 -52.61
C GLY A 1124 -17.75 120.39 -53.77
N ILE A 1125 -18.84 119.64 -53.62
CA ILE A 1125 -19.37 118.74 -54.64
C ILE A 1125 -20.44 119.47 -55.47
N TYR A 1126 -20.29 119.39 -56.78
CA TYR A 1126 -21.22 119.90 -57.78
C TYR A 1126 -21.79 118.75 -58.62
N ALA A 1127 -23.06 118.83 -58.97
CA ALA A 1127 -23.69 117.92 -59.91
C ALA A 1127 -23.79 118.59 -61.27
N VAL A 1128 -23.36 117.91 -62.31
CA VAL A 1128 -23.50 118.33 -63.70
C VAL A 1128 -24.54 117.46 -64.37
N LYS A 1129 -25.50 118.08 -65.04
CA LYS A 1129 -26.46 117.42 -65.93
C LYS A 1129 -26.16 117.80 -67.37
N VAL A 1130 -25.83 116.80 -68.19
CA VAL A 1130 -25.55 116.95 -69.63
C VAL A 1130 -26.78 116.47 -70.39
N TYR A 1131 -27.40 117.37 -71.17
CA TYR A 1131 -28.60 117.04 -71.93
C TYR A 1131 -28.24 116.36 -73.25
N LEU A 1132 -28.09 115.03 -73.20
CA LEU A 1132 -28.07 114.16 -74.37
C LEU A 1132 -29.50 113.76 -74.75
N GLU A 1133 -29.70 112.74 -75.59
CA GLU A 1133 -31.06 112.23 -75.89
C GLU A 1133 -31.78 111.80 -74.61
N THR A 1134 -31.06 111.17 -73.68
CA THR A 1134 -31.41 111.04 -72.27
C THR A 1134 -30.45 111.88 -71.44
N PRO A 1135 -30.94 112.79 -70.56
CA PRO A 1135 -30.04 113.60 -69.75
C PRO A 1135 -29.21 112.74 -68.78
N GLU A 1136 -27.89 112.88 -68.84
CA GLU A 1136 -26.91 112.14 -68.04
C GLU A 1136 -26.28 113.02 -66.96
N TYR A 1137 -25.87 112.41 -65.84
CA TYR A 1137 -25.40 113.13 -64.66
C TYR A 1137 -23.98 112.75 -64.25
N LEU A 1138 -23.16 113.75 -63.93
CA LEU A 1138 -21.78 113.61 -63.47
C LEU A 1138 -21.56 114.38 -62.17
N LYS A 1139 -20.79 113.80 -61.25
CA LYS A 1139 -20.37 114.45 -60.01
C LYS A 1139 -19.01 115.10 -60.21
N ILE A 1140 -18.88 116.40 -59.94
CA ILE A 1140 -17.62 117.15 -59.97
C ILE A 1140 -17.25 117.58 -58.55
N ILE A 1141 -15.98 117.43 -58.17
CA ILE A 1141 -15.46 117.83 -56.87
C ILE A 1141 -14.54 119.03 -57.10
N LYS A 1142 -14.86 120.19 -56.51
CA LYS A 1142 -13.94 121.32 -56.46
C LYS A 1142 -13.17 121.30 -55.14
N LYS A 1143 -11.84 121.30 -55.22
CA LYS A 1143 -10.97 121.36 -54.05
C LYS A 1143 -10.99 122.70 -53.36
#